data_AF-A0A8T2R4P2-F1
#
_entry.id   AF-A0A8T2R4P2-F1
#
_cell.length_a   1.000
_cell.length_b   1.000
_cell.length_c   1.000
_cell.angle_alpha   90.00
_cell.angle_beta   90.00
_cell.angle_gamma   90.00
#
_symmetry.space_group_name_H-M   'P 1'
#
loop_
_entity.id
_entity.type
_entity.pdbx_description
1 polymer ?
#
loop_
_entity_poly.entity_id
_entity_poly.type
_entity_poly.pdbx_seq_one_letter_code
_entity_poly.pdbx_strand_id
1 'polypeptide(L)'
;MRTLLTEVLSIPKLVLAGCLPSQHDAMVNLDPSTGNLSDLTSWPEFHNGVAAGLRLAPCQDKITRTWIVYNRPEEPSFSHAGLLMSLGLQGHLRVLAATDVYRYLSQEHEATTVGILLGMAAAYRGTMDSAISKILYLHIPARHPPSFPELELPTLMQSAALMAVGLLYQGSAHRLTTEILLAEIGRKPGCDNVLEREGYALAAGLALGLVTLGKGKSAWGLADMSIEGRLLHYMSGGTEPGEGRHLTHDAASGNAFSSISRGSDDLYQNNGQVMEGSIVNLDVTAPGATLALGLMFLKTNCEEVAARLATPDTHFALEYVRPDFILIRVVARNLVLWDSVQATENWVQTQIPAIVKEYIGSSLKEKEGSDTYSGEVDMEALAQAHVNILAGVCLSIGLRYAGTCSSEAQQLLHHYALYFLKEKRSAALVGGTVGPDGKCSYVDRGTLETCLNVAVLSLSVVMAGSGHIGTLKLLRYLRRRGDTSGAISYGNHMAINMALGFLFLGGGTTTFATSNSAIAALLIALYPRFPTAPNDHRCHLQAFRHLYVLATEARYIETIDVDTGLPVYVPLEVTLRETASHAETTFCQVTPCLLPERYMLKRVQVCGPRYWPQDIRLTPCDLPWWESNDLSNPFCKGILLVKRKVGARSYDDDPIGSRSLLSRTFEKTLKAVKVSPAVNENLKVDEIVSTFSADPSLRAFAHMICTNSGSQFEEFCLQALLECVGADKPALLQAYLSFYTVVEEMIREVRGQPVCSTSLPYRSLYLCSLKISLAYTEAIGTHSLELQGEPILQRTFIAALAIQVDDLLKPQSPPDHGVISDASRHVTDLCNYFHSFQNDYSWICPTDPFTLAYYLQWYNVPCPSVISEGLQQLGSLFTLFSTKTDPSPSMPLLALVLPGTKAKALVQINQLLGC
;
A
#
# COMPACT_ATOMS: atom_id res chain seq x y z
N MET A 1 4.35 16.41 5.47
CA MET A 1 5.39 17.38 5.89
C MET A 1 5.59 17.23 7.39
N ARG A 2 6.82 17.16 7.90
CA ARG A 2 7.05 17.18 9.36
C ARG A 2 7.22 18.63 9.79
N THR A 3 6.20 19.21 10.40
CA THR A 3 6.32 20.55 11.00
C THR A 3 7.16 20.48 12.27
N LEU A 4 7.99 21.51 12.47
CA LEU A 4 8.61 21.76 13.76
C LEU A 4 7.52 22.28 14.70
N LEU A 5 7.32 21.62 15.83
CA LEU A 5 6.28 21.96 16.83
C LEU A 5 6.53 23.28 17.56
N THR A 6 7.59 23.99 17.20
CA THR A 6 7.96 25.32 17.70
C THR A 6 7.45 26.44 16.80
N GLU A 7 6.94 26.13 15.61
CA GLU A 7 6.50 27.12 14.63
C GLU A 7 4.98 27.10 14.45
N VAL A 8 4.43 28.26 14.08
CA VAL A 8 3.04 28.39 13.59
C VAL A 8 2.96 27.71 12.23
N LEU A 9 1.90 26.94 11.99
CA LEU A 9 1.66 26.31 10.70
C LEU A 9 1.48 27.38 9.62
N SER A 10 2.35 27.37 8.61
CA SER A 10 2.25 28.28 7.47
C SER A 10 1.12 27.84 6.52
N ILE A 11 -0.01 28.53 6.61
CA ILE A 11 -1.12 28.39 5.64
C ILE A 11 -0.76 29.22 4.39
N PRO A 12 -0.70 28.61 3.20
CA PRO A 12 -0.41 29.35 1.97
C PRO A 12 -1.52 30.37 1.70
N LYS A 13 -1.16 31.60 1.32
CA LYS A 13 -2.16 32.64 1.01
C LYS A 13 -2.89 32.33 -0.30
N LEU A 14 -4.21 32.42 -0.30
CA LEU A 14 -5.02 32.32 -1.51
C LEU A 14 -5.00 33.68 -2.23
N VAL A 15 -4.28 33.79 -3.34
CA VAL A 15 -4.15 35.03 -4.11
C VAL A 15 -5.06 34.96 -5.34
N LEU A 16 -6.05 35.85 -5.40
CA LEU A 16 -6.96 35.99 -6.54
C LEU A 16 -6.48 37.16 -7.43
N ALA A 17 -5.35 36.96 -8.11
CA ALA A 17 -4.75 37.93 -9.02
C ALA A 17 -4.31 37.26 -10.31
N GLY A 18 -4.43 37.98 -11.44
CA GLY A 18 -3.91 37.57 -12.74
C GLY A 18 -2.68 38.37 -13.11
N CYS A 19 -1.71 37.73 -13.77
CA CYS A 19 -0.59 38.44 -14.40
C CYS A 19 -0.91 38.62 -15.89
N LEU A 20 -0.69 39.83 -16.41
CA LEU A 20 -0.84 40.14 -17.83
C LEU A 20 0.51 40.08 -18.54
N PRO A 21 0.80 39.03 -19.34
CA PRO A 21 2.11 38.88 -19.98
C PRO A 21 2.42 40.00 -20.98
N SER A 22 1.38 40.57 -21.59
CA SER A 22 1.49 41.66 -22.56
C SER A 22 1.85 43.01 -21.93
N GLN A 23 1.76 43.14 -20.59
CA GLN A 23 2.02 44.38 -19.86
C GLN A 23 3.15 44.20 -18.83
N HIS A 24 4.26 43.57 -19.24
CA HIS A 24 5.42 43.32 -18.36
C HIS A 24 5.03 42.62 -17.05
N ASP A 25 4.18 41.60 -17.12
CA ASP A 25 3.67 40.85 -15.97
C ASP A 25 2.98 41.71 -14.90
N ALA A 26 2.34 42.81 -15.31
CA ALA A 26 1.49 43.60 -14.42
C ALA A 26 0.45 42.71 -13.71
N MET A 27 0.38 42.86 -12.38
CA MET A 27 -0.54 42.12 -11.54
C MET A 27 -1.89 42.86 -11.48
N VAL A 28 -2.94 42.17 -11.89
CA VAL A 28 -4.32 42.64 -11.83
C VAL A 28 -5.04 41.88 -10.72
N ASN A 29 -5.47 42.60 -9.69
CA ASN A 29 -6.31 42.04 -8.64
C ASN A 29 -7.78 42.09 -9.06
N LEU A 30 -8.60 41.21 -8.49
CA LEU A 30 -10.06 41.34 -8.60
C LEU A 30 -10.50 42.69 -8.03
N ASP A 31 -11.37 43.37 -8.77
CA ASP A 31 -11.92 44.65 -8.36
C ASP A 31 -12.85 44.44 -7.14
N PRO A 32 -12.59 45.07 -5.98
CA PRO A 32 -13.45 44.93 -4.81
C PRO A 32 -14.85 45.54 -5.00
N SER A 33 -15.09 46.27 -6.11
CA SER A 33 -16.39 46.87 -6.42
C SER A 33 -17.35 45.97 -7.20
N THR A 34 -16.91 44.84 -7.76
CA THR A 34 -17.75 43.93 -8.58
C THR A 34 -18.59 42.91 -7.79
N GLY A 35 -18.50 42.92 -6.45
CA GLY A 35 -19.31 42.10 -5.55
C GLY A 35 -18.72 42.02 -4.15
N ASN A 36 -19.42 41.38 -3.22
CA ASN A 36 -18.89 41.10 -1.88
C ASN A 36 -17.69 40.14 -2.00
N LEU A 37 -16.47 40.69 -1.89
CA LEU A 37 -15.24 39.90 -1.95
C LEU A 37 -15.22 38.78 -0.88
N SER A 38 -15.84 39.02 0.28
CA SER A 38 -16.03 38.03 1.35
C SER A 38 -16.78 36.78 0.89
N ASP A 39 -17.73 36.96 -0.03
CA ASP A 39 -18.57 35.86 -0.52
C ASP A 39 -17.85 34.97 -1.52
N LEU A 40 -16.75 35.47 -2.08
CA LEU A 40 -15.88 34.73 -2.99
C LEU A 40 -14.69 34.06 -2.27
N THR A 41 -14.26 34.58 -1.11
CA THR A 41 -13.04 34.10 -0.43
C THR A 41 -13.30 33.24 0.80
N SER A 42 -14.40 33.44 1.54
CA SER A 42 -14.66 32.79 2.84
C SER A 42 -14.53 31.26 2.83
N TRP A 43 -15.32 30.55 2.04
CA TRP A 43 -15.26 29.09 1.96
C TRP A 43 -14.01 28.54 1.25
N PRO A 44 -13.52 29.15 0.16
CA PRO A 44 -12.21 28.79 -0.38
C PRO A 44 -11.06 28.91 0.63
N GLU A 45 -11.07 29.92 1.51
CA GLU A 45 -10.11 30.04 2.62
C GLU A 45 -10.29 28.93 3.66
N PHE A 46 -11.53 28.55 3.98
CA PHE A 46 -11.82 27.39 4.84
C PHE A 46 -11.21 26.11 4.24
N HIS A 47 -11.47 25.83 2.96
CA HIS A 47 -10.89 24.66 2.28
C HIS A 47 -9.36 24.70 2.23
N ASN A 48 -8.77 25.89 2.06
CA ASN A 48 -7.32 26.09 2.09
C ASN A 48 -6.74 25.80 3.48
N GLY A 49 -7.42 26.23 4.55
CA GLY A 49 -7.09 25.89 5.93
C GLY A 49 -7.10 24.38 6.20
N VAL A 50 -8.15 23.69 5.74
CA VAL A 50 -8.24 22.22 5.82
C VAL A 50 -7.07 21.57 5.06
N ALA A 51 -6.82 22.00 3.83
CA ALA A 51 -5.73 21.47 3.00
C ALA A 51 -4.34 21.68 3.66
N ALA A 52 -4.12 22.83 4.30
CA ALA A 52 -2.88 23.11 5.01
C ALA A 52 -2.68 22.17 6.21
N GLY A 53 -3.73 21.91 6.99
CA GLY A 53 -3.64 20.99 8.13
C GLY A 53 -3.56 19.53 7.73
N LEU A 54 -4.22 19.09 6.65
CA LEU A 54 -4.10 17.72 6.13
C LEU A 54 -2.70 17.37 5.59
N ARG A 55 -1.82 18.37 5.37
CA ARG A 55 -0.40 18.13 5.03
C ARG A 55 0.43 17.62 6.21
N LEU A 56 -0.08 17.77 7.43
CA LEU A 56 0.49 17.18 8.64
C LEU A 56 0.39 15.66 8.54
N ALA A 57 1.46 14.96 8.91
CA ALA A 57 1.44 13.51 8.81
C ALA A 57 0.52 12.93 9.90
N PRO A 58 -0.41 12.01 9.56
CA PRO A 58 -1.43 11.50 10.48
C PRO A 58 -0.86 10.78 11.72
N CYS A 59 0.41 10.37 11.69
CA CYS A 59 1.10 9.72 12.81
C CYS A 59 2.23 10.59 13.41
N GLN A 60 2.14 11.92 13.35
CA GLN A 60 3.00 12.75 14.21
C GLN A 60 2.52 12.62 15.67
N ASP A 61 3.17 11.75 16.44
CA ASP A 61 2.91 11.47 17.87
C ASP A 61 3.07 12.68 18.83
N LYS A 62 3.12 13.91 18.33
CA LYS A 62 3.56 15.08 19.11
C LYS A 62 2.78 16.37 18.85
N ILE A 63 1.57 16.34 18.29
CA ILE A 63 0.71 17.53 18.33
C ILE A 63 0.17 17.71 19.76
N THR A 64 0.62 18.75 20.43
CA THR A 64 0.23 19.05 21.83
C THR A 64 -0.92 20.05 21.87
N ARG A 65 -1.70 20.01 22.96
CA ARG A 65 -2.74 21.02 23.26
C ARG A 65 -2.21 22.45 23.14
N THR A 66 -1.03 22.70 23.68
CA THR A 66 -0.37 24.03 23.66
C THR A 66 -0.08 24.49 22.23
N TRP A 67 0.31 23.60 21.33
CA TRP A 67 0.55 23.96 19.93
C TRP A 67 -0.74 24.35 19.21
N ILE A 68 -1.84 23.65 19.44
CA ILE A 68 -3.14 23.99 18.83
C ILE A 68 -3.58 25.39 19.30
N VAL A 69 -3.48 25.65 20.60
CA VAL A 69 -3.81 26.97 21.18
C VAL A 69 -2.87 28.06 20.68
N TYR A 70 -1.58 27.76 20.48
CA TYR A 70 -0.60 28.70 19.94
C TYR A 70 -0.89 29.11 18.48
N ASN A 71 -1.49 28.22 17.69
CA ASN A 71 -1.89 28.51 16.31
C ASN A 71 -3.23 29.27 16.21
N ARG A 72 -3.86 29.63 17.33
CA ARG A 72 -5.10 30.39 17.34
C ARG A 72 -4.81 31.85 16.94
N PRO A 73 -5.43 32.38 15.88
CA PRO A 73 -5.33 33.79 15.53
C PRO A 73 -6.07 34.68 16.55
N GLU A 74 -5.67 35.95 16.65
CA GLU A 74 -6.35 36.93 17.50
C GLU A 74 -7.81 37.14 17.05
N GLU A 75 -8.02 37.28 15.74
CA GLU A 75 -9.35 37.35 15.12
C GLU A 75 -9.75 36.00 14.50
N PRO A 76 -11.02 35.58 14.61
CA PRO A 76 -11.48 34.33 14.01
C PRO A 76 -11.38 34.40 12.49
N SER A 77 -10.77 33.38 11.87
CA SER A 77 -10.58 33.31 10.42
C SER A 77 -11.09 31.98 9.85
N PHE A 78 -11.55 32.01 8.60
CA PHE A 78 -12.01 30.82 7.88
C PHE A 78 -10.88 29.79 7.71
N SER A 79 -9.66 30.26 7.47
CA SER A 79 -8.48 29.39 7.36
C SER A 79 -8.16 28.65 8.67
N HIS A 80 -8.27 29.31 9.82
CA HIS A 80 -8.09 28.64 11.11
C HIS A 80 -9.22 27.66 11.42
N ALA A 81 -10.47 28.01 11.09
CA ALA A 81 -11.60 27.10 11.22
C ALA A 81 -11.41 25.80 10.43
N GLY A 82 -10.91 25.91 9.19
CA GLY A 82 -10.55 24.75 8.36
C GLY A 82 -9.40 23.94 8.96
N LEU A 83 -8.38 24.60 9.52
CA LEU A 83 -7.28 23.93 10.22
C LEU A 83 -7.81 23.08 11.39
N LEU A 84 -8.71 23.62 12.21
CA LEU A 84 -9.32 22.86 13.32
C LEU A 84 -10.04 21.62 12.82
N MET A 85 -10.86 21.73 11.77
CA MET A 85 -11.53 20.57 11.17
C MET A 85 -10.54 19.49 10.74
N SER A 86 -9.45 19.88 10.06
CA SER A 86 -8.44 18.93 9.59
C SER A 86 -7.72 18.19 10.72
N LEU A 87 -7.38 18.88 11.81
CA LEU A 87 -6.80 18.27 13.01
C LEU A 87 -7.77 17.27 13.64
N GLY A 88 -9.07 17.53 13.56
CA GLY A 88 -10.11 16.64 14.05
C GLY A 88 -10.25 15.38 13.21
N LEU A 89 -10.21 15.51 11.88
CA LEU A 89 -10.23 14.39 10.93
C LEU A 89 -9.02 13.46 11.12
N GLN A 90 -7.87 13.99 11.53
CA GLN A 90 -6.66 13.23 11.86
C GLN A 90 -6.65 12.69 13.31
N GLY A 91 -7.64 13.06 14.14
CA GLY A 91 -7.73 12.62 15.54
C GLY A 91 -6.91 13.43 16.54
N HIS A 92 -6.23 14.51 16.12
CA HIS A 92 -5.39 15.34 16.98
C HIS A 92 -6.15 16.25 17.94
N LEU A 93 -7.44 16.52 17.69
CA LEU A 93 -8.26 17.35 18.59
C LEU A 93 -8.61 16.67 19.93
N ARG A 94 -8.34 15.36 20.10
CA ARG A 94 -8.60 14.65 21.37
C ARG A 94 -7.85 15.25 22.57
N VAL A 95 -6.75 15.97 22.32
CA VAL A 95 -5.90 16.59 23.36
C VAL A 95 -6.50 17.91 23.90
N LEU A 96 -7.52 18.47 23.24
CA LEU A 96 -8.17 19.69 23.71
C LEU A 96 -9.05 19.44 24.94
N ALA A 97 -9.01 20.35 25.90
CA ALA A 97 -9.93 20.32 27.03
C ALA A 97 -11.27 20.95 26.65
N ALA A 98 -12.35 20.58 27.34
CA ALA A 98 -13.68 21.17 27.13
C ALA A 98 -13.68 22.70 27.26
N THR A 99 -12.80 23.26 28.11
CA THR A 99 -12.64 24.72 28.25
C THR A 99 -12.10 25.38 26.99
N ASP A 100 -11.23 24.70 26.22
CA ASP A 100 -10.67 25.27 24.99
C ASP A 100 -11.72 25.23 23.89
N VAL A 101 -12.47 24.13 23.81
CA VAL A 101 -13.60 23.98 22.89
C VAL A 101 -14.62 25.10 23.13
N TYR A 102 -14.98 25.35 24.39
CA TYR A 102 -15.86 26.47 24.76
C TYR A 102 -15.33 27.83 24.31
N ARG A 103 -14.02 28.10 24.48
CA ARG A 103 -13.39 29.38 24.08
C ARG A 103 -13.41 29.64 22.58
N TYR A 104 -13.50 28.60 21.77
CA TYR A 104 -13.67 28.75 20.33
C TYR A 104 -15.15 28.93 19.96
N LEU A 105 -16.05 28.17 20.58
CA LEU A 105 -17.49 28.30 20.37
C LEU A 105 -18.02 29.67 20.82
N SER A 106 -17.41 30.27 21.85
CA SER A 106 -17.77 31.60 22.37
C SER A 106 -17.38 32.75 21.44
N GLN A 107 -16.68 32.50 20.33
CA GLN A 107 -16.33 33.54 19.35
C GLN A 107 -17.47 33.86 18.36
N GLU A 108 -18.56 33.09 18.39
CA GLU A 108 -19.75 33.27 17.53
C GLU A 108 -19.45 33.29 16.01
N HIS A 109 -18.28 32.80 15.60
CA HIS A 109 -17.90 32.70 14.19
C HIS A 109 -18.36 31.36 13.60
N GLU A 110 -19.27 31.41 12.61
CA GLU A 110 -19.97 30.23 12.08
C GLU A 110 -19.02 29.13 11.58
N ALA A 111 -18.02 29.48 10.78
CA ALA A 111 -17.09 28.51 10.23
C ALA A 111 -16.24 27.84 11.32
N THR A 112 -15.86 28.58 12.37
CA THR A 112 -15.10 28.02 13.51
C THR A 112 -15.93 26.99 14.24
N THR A 113 -17.21 27.29 14.49
CA THR A 113 -18.16 26.35 15.09
C THR A 113 -18.31 25.11 14.22
N VAL A 114 -18.55 25.24 12.91
CA VAL A 114 -18.63 24.10 11.98
C VAL A 114 -17.36 23.25 12.02
N GLY A 115 -16.19 23.88 11.97
CA GLY A 115 -14.90 23.19 11.98
C GLY A 115 -14.66 22.40 13.27
N ILE A 116 -15.08 22.93 14.43
CA ILE A 116 -14.96 22.26 15.73
C ILE A 116 -15.99 21.16 15.89
N LEU A 117 -17.25 21.37 15.55
CA LEU A 117 -18.29 20.35 15.70
C LEU A 117 -17.94 19.11 14.87
N LEU A 118 -17.58 19.30 13.61
CA LEU A 118 -17.18 18.20 12.72
C LEU A 118 -15.82 17.61 13.13
N GLY A 119 -14.84 18.45 13.50
CA GLY A 119 -13.51 18.00 13.89
C GLY A 119 -13.53 17.16 15.18
N MET A 120 -14.23 17.62 16.22
CA MET A 120 -14.37 16.89 17.48
C MET A 120 -15.16 15.60 17.29
N ALA A 121 -16.25 15.62 16.52
CA ALA A 121 -17.02 14.41 16.23
C ALA A 121 -16.23 13.39 15.41
N ALA A 122 -15.44 13.83 14.42
CA ALA A 122 -14.55 12.95 13.68
C ALA A 122 -13.46 12.34 14.57
N ALA A 123 -12.90 13.12 15.50
CA ALA A 123 -11.91 12.63 16.46
C ALA A 123 -12.51 11.58 17.41
N TYR A 124 -13.75 11.76 17.86
CA TYR A 124 -14.47 10.85 18.76
C TYR A 124 -15.42 9.89 18.03
N ARG A 125 -15.20 9.66 16.73
CA ARG A 125 -16.10 8.87 15.87
C ARG A 125 -16.39 7.49 16.46
N GLY A 126 -17.68 7.14 16.57
CA GLY A 126 -18.17 5.86 17.09
C GLY A 126 -17.99 5.63 18.60
N THR A 127 -17.51 6.62 19.37
CA THR A 127 -17.26 6.45 20.82
C THR A 127 -18.45 6.73 21.71
N MET A 128 -19.48 7.43 21.21
CA MET A 128 -20.64 7.89 22.00
C MET A 128 -20.25 8.76 23.23
N ASP A 129 -19.16 9.53 23.14
CA ASP A 129 -18.72 10.37 24.26
C ASP A 129 -19.80 11.36 24.72
N SER A 130 -20.12 11.32 26.02
CA SER A 130 -21.23 12.10 26.59
C SER A 130 -20.96 13.60 26.66
N ALA A 131 -19.70 14.04 26.80
CA ALA A 131 -19.36 15.44 26.88
C ALA A 131 -19.46 16.09 25.50
N ILE A 132 -18.91 15.43 24.47
CA ILE A 132 -19.04 15.88 23.08
C ILE A 132 -20.51 15.84 22.65
N SER A 133 -21.24 14.77 22.98
CA SER A 133 -22.67 14.66 22.67
C SER A 133 -23.49 15.87 23.17
N LYS A 134 -23.27 16.32 24.41
CA LYS A 134 -23.95 17.50 24.98
C LYS A 134 -23.64 18.78 24.21
N ILE A 135 -22.37 18.96 23.80
CA ILE A 135 -21.96 20.11 22.99
C ILE A 135 -22.68 20.09 21.64
N LEU A 136 -22.74 18.93 20.98
CA LEU A 136 -23.40 18.81 19.67
C LEU A 136 -24.92 19.05 19.77
N TYR A 137 -25.59 18.50 20.77
CA TYR A 137 -27.04 18.67 20.96
C TYR A 137 -27.45 20.09 21.32
N LEU A 138 -26.55 20.91 21.90
CA LEU A 138 -26.80 22.34 22.10
C LEU A 138 -27.07 23.05 20.77
N HIS A 139 -26.51 22.57 19.66
CA HIS A 139 -26.68 23.16 18.33
C HIS A 139 -27.86 22.57 17.53
N ILE A 140 -28.71 21.74 18.16
CA ILE A 140 -29.89 21.14 17.55
C ILE A 140 -31.13 21.63 18.31
N PRO A 141 -31.90 22.60 17.78
CA PRO A 141 -33.02 23.21 18.48
C PRO A 141 -34.08 22.22 18.99
N ALA A 142 -34.31 21.10 18.27
CA ALA A 142 -35.25 20.06 18.68
C ALA A 142 -34.91 19.36 20.02
N ARG A 143 -33.73 19.60 20.59
CA ARG A 143 -33.30 19.09 21.89
C ARG A 143 -33.36 20.11 23.00
N HIS A 144 -33.70 21.35 22.70
CA HIS A 144 -33.84 22.39 23.70
C HIS A 144 -35.12 22.14 24.50
N PRO A 145 -35.06 22.14 25.84
CA PRO A 145 -36.27 22.18 26.66
C PRO A 145 -37.13 23.39 26.30
N PRO A 146 -38.46 23.35 26.48
CA PRO A 146 -39.34 24.49 26.19
C PRO A 146 -39.02 25.72 27.06
N SER A 147 -38.27 25.55 28.15
CA SER A 147 -37.78 26.63 29.00
C SER A 147 -36.44 27.24 28.54
N PHE A 148 -35.86 26.74 27.46
CA PHE A 148 -34.59 27.23 26.92
C PHE A 148 -34.82 28.55 26.16
N PRO A 149 -33.90 29.54 26.26
CA PRO A 149 -34.03 30.79 25.52
C PRO A 149 -34.14 30.54 24.00
N GLU A 150 -34.96 31.32 23.30
CA GLU A 150 -35.00 31.30 21.82
C GLU A 150 -33.63 31.72 21.28
N LEU A 151 -32.81 30.73 20.93
CA LEU A 151 -31.49 30.92 20.32
C LEU A 151 -31.62 30.70 18.82
N GLU A 152 -31.53 31.78 18.05
CA GLU A 152 -31.48 31.69 16.59
C GLU A 152 -30.12 31.14 16.16
N LEU A 153 -30.10 29.86 15.78
CA LEU A 153 -28.90 29.18 15.29
C LEU A 153 -28.93 29.09 13.76
N PRO A 154 -27.86 29.51 13.04
CA PRO A 154 -27.79 29.36 11.59
C PRO A 154 -27.96 27.90 11.13
N THR A 155 -28.75 27.67 10.08
CA THR A 155 -29.02 26.33 9.50
C THR A 155 -27.76 25.57 9.13
N LEU A 156 -26.73 26.29 8.67
CA LEU A 156 -25.40 25.77 8.41
C LEU A 156 -24.79 25.07 9.65
N MET A 157 -24.86 25.71 10.83
CA MET A 157 -24.36 25.14 12.08
C MET A 157 -25.17 23.94 12.52
N GLN A 158 -26.50 24.02 12.40
CA GLN A 158 -27.39 22.91 12.76
C GLN A 158 -27.12 21.68 11.86
N SER A 159 -26.90 21.89 10.55
CA SER A 159 -26.55 20.83 9.60
C SER A 159 -25.21 20.18 9.95
N ALA A 160 -24.21 20.97 10.34
CA ALA A 160 -22.93 20.46 10.82
C ALA A 160 -23.09 19.66 12.13
N ALA A 161 -23.94 20.12 13.05
CA ALA A 161 -24.23 19.44 14.31
C ALA A 161 -24.91 18.08 14.09
N LEU A 162 -25.89 17.99 13.19
CA LEU A 162 -26.55 16.72 12.83
C LEU A 162 -25.53 15.69 12.30
N MET A 163 -24.69 16.10 11.35
CA MET A 163 -23.64 15.24 10.82
C MET A 163 -22.63 14.84 11.90
N ALA A 164 -22.24 15.77 12.76
CA ALA A 164 -21.34 15.50 13.89
C ALA A 164 -21.95 14.46 14.86
N VAL A 165 -23.25 14.55 15.16
CA VAL A 165 -23.95 13.52 15.95
C VAL A 165 -23.93 12.17 15.24
N GLY A 166 -24.15 12.15 13.92
CA GLY A 166 -24.05 10.94 13.10
C GLY A 166 -22.67 10.27 13.18
N LEU A 167 -21.59 11.05 13.12
CA LEU A 167 -20.20 10.56 13.25
C LEU A 167 -19.90 10.04 14.67
N LEU A 168 -20.35 10.74 15.70
CA LEU A 168 -20.12 10.36 17.10
C LEU A 168 -20.82 9.03 17.45
N TYR A 169 -22.05 8.84 16.96
CA TYR A 169 -22.89 7.67 17.19
C TYR A 169 -22.81 6.62 16.07
N GLN A 170 -21.81 6.72 15.21
CA GLN A 170 -21.69 5.85 14.04
C GLN A 170 -21.70 4.35 14.44
N GLY A 171 -22.59 3.58 13.81
CA GLY A 171 -22.73 2.13 14.04
C GLY A 171 -23.29 1.71 15.40
N SER A 172 -23.70 2.66 16.26
CA SER A 172 -24.21 2.39 17.60
C SER A 172 -25.68 1.96 17.64
N ALA A 173 -26.47 2.31 16.60
CA ALA A 173 -27.92 2.15 16.59
C ALA A 173 -28.61 2.75 17.85
N HIS A 174 -28.12 3.89 18.34
CA HIS A 174 -28.67 4.53 19.55
C HIS A 174 -30.08 5.08 19.31
N ARG A 175 -31.07 4.49 20.00
CA ARG A 175 -32.50 4.74 19.83
C ARG A 175 -32.89 6.22 19.79
N LEU A 176 -32.56 6.96 20.85
CA LEU A 176 -32.97 8.36 20.98
C LEU A 176 -32.42 9.22 19.82
N THR A 177 -31.13 9.03 19.49
CA THR A 177 -30.50 9.72 18.37
C THR A 177 -31.20 9.41 17.05
N THR A 178 -31.52 8.13 16.81
CA THR A 178 -32.25 7.68 15.62
C THR A 178 -33.63 8.32 15.52
N GLU A 179 -34.38 8.40 16.63
CA GLU A 179 -35.70 9.04 16.67
C GLU A 179 -35.64 10.53 16.33
N ILE A 180 -34.68 11.24 16.92
CA ILE A 180 -34.45 12.67 16.65
C ILE A 180 -34.12 12.86 15.17
N LEU A 181 -33.10 12.15 14.64
CA LEU A 181 -32.67 12.31 13.26
C LEU A 181 -33.79 11.96 12.26
N LEU A 182 -34.61 10.97 12.57
CA LEU A 182 -35.76 10.60 11.74
C LEU A 182 -36.84 11.69 11.73
N ALA A 183 -37.06 12.38 12.86
CA ALA A 183 -37.95 13.54 12.91
C ALA A 183 -37.37 14.75 12.15
N GLU A 184 -36.06 14.98 12.24
CA GLU A 184 -35.39 16.10 11.57
C GLU A 184 -35.40 16.02 10.04
N ILE A 185 -35.43 14.81 9.45
CA ILE A 185 -35.58 14.65 8.00
C ILE A 185 -36.89 15.28 7.50
N GLY A 186 -37.99 15.11 8.25
CA GLY A 186 -39.32 15.60 7.89
C GLY A 186 -39.69 16.95 8.50
N ARG A 187 -38.73 17.72 9.04
CA ARG A 187 -39.01 18.97 9.76
C ARG A 187 -39.78 19.96 8.87
N LYS A 188 -40.92 20.47 9.37
CA LYS A 188 -41.76 21.49 8.72
C LYS A 188 -41.05 22.85 8.63
N PRO A 189 -41.39 23.71 7.65
CA PRO A 189 -40.81 25.04 7.54
C PRO A 189 -41.18 25.88 8.76
N GLY A 190 -40.17 26.47 9.42
CA GLY A 190 -40.33 27.44 10.49
C GLY A 190 -39.82 28.83 10.07
N CYS A 191 -39.41 29.65 11.03
CA CYS A 191 -38.80 30.97 10.77
C CYS A 191 -37.35 30.91 10.25
N ASP A 192 -36.77 29.71 10.10
CA ASP A 192 -35.38 29.50 9.69
C ASP A 192 -35.14 29.80 8.20
N ASN A 193 -33.86 29.97 7.82
CA ASN A 193 -33.44 30.17 6.43
C ASN A 193 -33.92 29.02 5.52
N VAL A 194 -34.97 29.30 4.76
CA VAL A 194 -35.65 28.36 3.86
C VAL A 194 -34.71 27.79 2.78
N LEU A 195 -33.71 28.56 2.37
CA LEU A 195 -32.81 28.23 1.27
C LEU A 195 -31.86 27.06 1.57
N GLU A 196 -31.57 26.74 2.83
CA GLU A 196 -30.60 25.69 3.21
C GLU A 196 -31.26 24.40 3.71
N ARG A 197 -32.58 24.32 3.61
CA ARG A 197 -33.37 23.21 4.17
C ARG A 197 -33.09 21.86 3.51
N GLU A 198 -32.80 21.84 2.22
CA GLU A 198 -32.41 20.64 1.48
C GLU A 198 -31.11 20.03 2.08
N GLY A 199 -30.10 20.86 2.32
CA GLY A 199 -28.83 20.47 2.95
C GLY A 199 -28.99 20.00 4.39
N TYR A 200 -29.91 20.61 5.14
CA TYR A 200 -30.26 20.17 6.50
C TYR A 200 -30.89 18.78 6.52
N ALA A 201 -31.93 18.55 5.71
CA ALA A 201 -32.60 17.25 5.62
C ALA A 201 -31.67 16.15 5.10
N LEU A 202 -30.79 16.49 4.14
CA LEU A 202 -29.73 15.60 3.69
C LEU A 202 -28.77 15.25 4.83
N ALA A 203 -28.32 16.24 5.62
CA ALA A 203 -27.43 16.00 6.76
C ALA A 203 -28.08 15.08 7.81
N ALA A 204 -29.37 15.28 8.12
CA ALA A 204 -30.14 14.42 9.02
C ALA A 204 -30.22 12.97 8.49
N GLY A 205 -30.52 12.79 7.20
CA GLY A 205 -30.58 11.47 6.55
C GLY A 205 -29.24 10.75 6.53
N LEU A 206 -28.16 11.45 6.16
CA LEU A 206 -26.81 10.89 6.19
C LEU A 206 -26.37 10.54 7.62
N ALA A 207 -26.66 11.39 8.60
CA ALA A 207 -26.38 11.12 10.00
C ALA A 207 -27.15 9.90 10.51
N LEU A 208 -28.43 9.77 10.16
CA LEU A 208 -29.26 8.60 10.49
C LEU A 208 -28.63 7.33 9.91
N GLY A 209 -28.25 7.38 8.63
CA GLY A 209 -27.56 6.29 7.95
C GLY A 209 -26.24 5.89 8.61
N LEU A 210 -25.46 6.86 9.13
CA LEU A 210 -24.24 6.60 9.89
C LEU A 210 -24.53 5.92 11.25
N VAL A 211 -25.57 6.34 11.97
CA VAL A 211 -25.95 5.72 13.26
C VAL A 211 -26.39 4.27 13.07
N THR A 212 -27.14 3.98 12.00
CA THR A 212 -27.65 2.64 11.69
C THR A 212 -26.77 1.84 10.70
N LEU A 213 -25.53 2.28 10.47
CA LEU A 213 -24.67 1.83 9.40
C LEU A 213 -24.52 0.30 9.33
N GLY A 214 -24.99 -0.29 8.22
CA GLY A 214 -24.86 -1.72 7.93
C GLY A 214 -25.56 -2.65 8.94
N LYS A 215 -26.47 -2.14 9.77
CA LYS A 215 -27.21 -2.98 10.74
C LYS A 215 -28.41 -3.67 10.09
N GLY A 216 -29.03 -3.06 9.06
CA GLY A 216 -30.25 -3.58 8.44
C GLY A 216 -31.31 -3.98 9.48
N LYS A 217 -31.92 -5.16 9.29
CA LYS A 217 -32.94 -5.72 10.20
C LYS A 217 -32.37 -6.21 11.55
N SER A 218 -31.05 -6.21 11.75
CA SER A 218 -30.44 -6.68 13.01
C SER A 218 -30.56 -5.68 14.17
N ALA A 219 -31.01 -4.45 13.91
CA ALA A 219 -31.24 -3.43 14.94
C ALA A 219 -32.56 -3.66 15.70
N TRP A 220 -32.66 -4.73 16.48
CA TRP A 220 -33.90 -5.14 17.17
C TRP A 220 -34.47 -4.07 18.10
N GLY A 221 -33.61 -3.26 18.74
CA GLY A 221 -34.03 -2.15 19.61
C GLY A 221 -34.70 -0.97 18.90
N LEU A 222 -34.78 -1.01 17.56
CA LEU A 222 -35.37 0.01 16.70
C LEU A 222 -36.59 -0.51 15.91
N ALA A 223 -36.98 -1.77 16.08
CA ALA A 223 -37.99 -2.42 15.24
C ALA A 223 -39.39 -1.77 15.36
N ASP A 224 -39.71 -1.25 16.54
CA ASP A 224 -40.97 -0.55 16.84
C ASP A 224 -41.09 0.81 16.14
N MET A 225 -39.96 1.46 15.81
CA MET A 225 -39.97 2.79 15.18
C MET A 225 -40.35 2.76 13.70
N SER A 226 -40.45 1.58 13.08
CA SER A 226 -40.81 1.41 11.66
C SER A 226 -39.98 2.29 10.70
N ILE A 227 -38.66 2.39 10.95
CA ILE A 227 -37.74 3.30 10.25
C ILE A 227 -37.87 3.16 8.73
N GLU A 228 -37.92 1.93 8.22
CA GLU A 228 -38.11 1.64 6.79
C GLU A 228 -39.38 2.31 6.24
N GLY A 229 -40.52 2.12 6.91
CA GLY A 229 -41.80 2.70 6.47
C GLY A 229 -41.78 4.23 6.48
N ARG A 230 -41.18 4.85 7.49
CA ARG A 230 -41.03 6.31 7.59
C ARG A 230 -40.07 6.88 6.54
N LEU A 231 -38.95 6.22 6.26
CA LEU A 231 -38.03 6.62 5.21
C LEU A 231 -38.65 6.45 3.81
N LEU A 232 -39.42 5.39 3.58
CA LEU A 232 -40.17 5.22 2.34
C LEU A 232 -41.23 6.32 2.18
N HIS A 233 -41.89 6.74 3.26
CA HIS A 233 -42.81 7.87 3.24
C HIS A 233 -42.11 9.18 2.85
N TYR A 234 -40.92 9.46 3.41
CA TYR A 234 -40.12 10.62 3.02
C TYR A 234 -39.54 10.52 1.58
N MET A 235 -39.38 9.31 1.04
CA MET A 235 -38.85 9.11 -0.32
C MET A 235 -39.93 9.14 -1.42
N SER A 236 -41.10 8.55 -1.16
CA SER A 236 -42.19 8.37 -2.13
C SER A 236 -43.34 9.37 -1.95
N GLY A 237 -43.39 10.03 -0.78
CA GLY A 237 -44.37 11.07 -0.50
C GLY A 237 -45.67 10.48 0.08
N GLY A 238 -46.50 11.37 0.60
CA GLY A 238 -47.79 11.04 1.19
C GLY A 238 -48.25 12.13 2.14
N THR A 239 -49.50 12.03 2.60
CA THR A 239 -49.99 12.84 3.72
C THR A 239 -49.37 12.33 5.01
N GLU A 240 -48.88 13.24 5.85
CA GLU A 240 -48.40 12.83 7.17
C GLU A 240 -49.53 12.06 7.88
N PRO A 241 -49.25 10.88 8.47
CA PRO A 241 -50.24 10.20 9.27
C PRO A 241 -50.58 11.12 10.44
N GLY A 242 -51.74 11.79 10.35
CA GLY A 242 -52.32 12.45 11.51
C GLY A 242 -52.37 11.42 12.64
N GLU A 243 -51.82 11.78 13.80
CA GLU A 243 -51.92 11.04 15.05
C GLU A 243 -53.39 10.97 15.50
N GLY A 244 -54.20 10.22 14.74
CA GLY A 244 -55.66 10.16 14.87
C GLY A 244 -56.20 8.74 14.80
N ARG A 245 -55.35 7.72 14.97
CA ARG A 245 -55.78 6.32 15.07
C ARG A 245 -54.96 5.55 16.12
N HIS A 246 -55.16 5.87 17.39
CA HIS A 246 -55.11 4.94 18.53
C HIS A 246 -55.90 5.56 19.70
N LEU A 247 -57.22 5.69 19.51
CA LEU A 247 -58.18 5.87 20.59
C LEU A 247 -58.98 4.58 20.74
N THR A 248 -58.35 3.56 21.33
CA THR A 248 -59.07 2.45 21.97
C THR A 248 -58.30 2.07 23.22
N HIS A 249 -58.87 2.44 24.36
CA HIS A 249 -58.71 1.84 25.69
C HIS A 249 -57.30 1.34 26.07
N ASP A 250 -56.57 2.15 26.84
CA ASP A 250 -56.06 1.72 28.16
C ASP A 250 -55.32 2.88 28.85
N ALA A 251 -56.06 3.58 29.70
CA ALA A 251 -55.53 4.58 30.62
C ALA A 251 -55.04 3.87 31.90
N ALA A 252 -53.75 3.56 31.98
CA ALA A 252 -52.96 3.49 33.23
C ALA A 252 -51.53 2.96 32.98
N SER A 253 -50.59 3.81 32.57
CA SER A 253 -49.22 3.82 33.12
C SER A 253 -48.44 5.00 32.53
N GLY A 254 -47.77 5.75 33.40
CA GLY A 254 -47.18 7.05 33.07
C GLY A 254 -45.91 6.95 32.23
N ASN A 255 -45.88 7.70 31.12
CA ASN A 255 -44.74 8.48 30.69
C ASN A 255 -45.18 9.47 29.59
N ALA A 256 -45.57 10.68 30.00
CA ALA A 256 -45.98 11.76 29.12
C ALA A 256 -44.80 12.71 28.90
N PHE A 257 -44.13 12.62 27.74
CA PHE A 257 -43.16 13.64 27.32
C PHE A 257 -43.27 14.06 25.84
N SER A 258 -44.24 13.55 25.06
CA SER A 258 -44.30 13.84 23.61
C SER A 258 -45.58 14.50 23.10
N SER A 259 -46.48 15.01 23.95
CA SER A 259 -47.82 15.42 23.48
C SER A 259 -48.34 16.79 23.95
N ILE A 260 -47.48 17.78 24.24
CA ILE A 260 -47.95 19.14 24.58
C ILE A 260 -47.15 20.19 23.80
N SER A 261 -47.47 20.38 22.52
CA SER A 261 -47.18 21.63 21.77
C SER A 261 -47.98 21.78 20.45
N ARG A 262 -48.90 20.87 20.09
CA ARG A 262 -49.58 20.91 18.77
C ARG A 262 -51.03 21.45 18.80
N GLY A 263 -51.37 22.30 19.76
CA GLY A 263 -52.77 22.64 20.06
C GLY A 263 -53.28 24.05 19.74
N SER A 264 -52.45 25.06 19.52
CA SER A 264 -52.96 26.44 19.40
C SER A 264 -52.20 27.42 18.51
N ASP A 265 -51.16 26.99 17.76
CA ASP A 265 -50.31 27.90 16.97
C ASP A 265 -50.55 27.87 15.45
N ASP A 266 -51.49 27.06 14.96
CA ASP A 266 -51.79 26.94 13.52
C ASP A 266 -52.36 28.22 12.85
N LEU A 267 -52.61 29.29 13.62
CA LEU A 267 -53.14 30.56 13.10
C LEU A 267 -52.14 31.73 13.13
N TYR A 268 -50.97 31.59 13.76
CA TYR A 268 -50.02 32.71 13.91
C TYR A 268 -48.62 32.46 13.33
N GLN A 269 -48.32 31.26 12.79
CA GLN A 269 -47.02 30.94 12.16
C GLN A 269 -47.05 31.05 10.62
N ASN A 270 -47.82 32.00 10.10
CA ASN A 270 -47.94 32.26 8.65
C ASN A 270 -46.91 33.31 8.16
N ASN A 271 -45.67 33.23 8.66
CA ASN A 271 -44.54 34.08 8.27
C ASN A 271 -43.42 33.27 7.56
N GLY A 272 -43.73 32.12 6.98
CA GLY A 272 -42.77 31.30 6.25
C GLY A 272 -42.65 31.72 4.78
N GLN A 273 -41.42 31.88 4.26
CA GLN A 273 -41.19 32.09 2.83
C GLN A 273 -41.62 30.89 1.96
N VAL A 274 -41.91 29.74 2.57
CA VAL A 274 -42.37 28.51 1.91
C VAL A 274 -43.67 28.01 2.54
N MET A 275 -44.67 27.80 1.69
CA MET A 275 -45.96 27.21 2.02
C MET A 275 -45.91 25.72 1.72
N GLU A 276 -45.79 24.88 2.74
CA GLU A 276 -45.96 23.43 2.57
C GLU A 276 -47.40 23.02 2.88
N GLY A 277 -47.96 22.20 1.99
CA GLY A 277 -49.26 21.59 2.21
C GLY A 277 -49.19 20.41 3.19
N SER A 278 -50.28 19.63 3.25
CA SER A 278 -50.36 18.41 4.07
C SER A 278 -49.51 17.24 3.55
N ILE A 279 -48.90 17.39 2.37
CA ILE A 279 -48.08 16.38 1.70
C ILE A 279 -46.62 16.70 1.95
N VAL A 280 -45.83 15.67 2.26
CA VAL A 280 -44.38 15.77 2.44
C VAL A 280 -43.71 16.33 1.18
N ASN A 281 -42.84 17.32 1.37
CA ASN A 281 -42.02 17.88 0.30
C ASN A 281 -40.88 16.92 -0.10
N LEU A 282 -41.06 16.26 -1.26
CA LEU A 282 -40.11 15.29 -1.80
C LEU A 282 -38.77 15.91 -2.16
N ASP A 283 -38.75 17.16 -2.63
CA ASP A 283 -37.53 17.83 -3.08
C ASP A 283 -36.51 18.02 -1.94
N VAL A 284 -37.01 18.12 -0.71
CA VAL A 284 -36.20 18.29 0.50
C VAL A 284 -35.85 16.92 1.11
N THR A 285 -36.84 16.03 1.24
CA THR A 285 -36.73 14.85 2.11
C THR A 285 -36.24 13.59 1.39
N ALA A 286 -36.48 13.46 0.08
CA ALA A 286 -36.15 12.28 -0.70
C ALA A 286 -34.64 11.92 -0.74
N PRO A 287 -33.69 12.85 -0.97
CA PRO A 287 -32.27 12.48 -1.05
C PRO A 287 -31.71 11.99 0.30
N GLY A 288 -32.09 12.65 1.40
CA GLY A 288 -31.72 12.24 2.75
C GLY A 288 -32.27 10.86 3.11
N ALA A 289 -33.56 10.62 2.82
CA ALA A 289 -34.21 9.34 3.11
C ALA A 289 -33.64 8.17 2.28
N THR A 290 -33.39 8.41 0.99
CA THR A 290 -32.82 7.41 0.08
C THR A 290 -31.43 6.96 0.53
N LEU A 291 -30.56 7.91 0.89
CA LEU A 291 -29.21 7.61 1.37
C LEU A 291 -29.21 6.99 2.77
N ALA A 292 -30.11 7.41 3.66
CA ALA A 292 -30.29 6.79 4.98
C ALA A 292 -30.64 5.30 4.85
N LEU A 293 -31.59 4.96 3.97
CA LEU A 293 -32.00 3.59 3.69
C LEU A 293 -30.84 2.78 3.10
N GLY A 294 -30.11 3.35 2.12
CA GLY A 294 -28.94 2.72 1.51
C GLY A 294 -27.81 2.44 2.52
N LEU A 295 -27.53 3.37 3.43
CA LEU A 295 -26.50 3.21 4.47
C LEU A 295 -26.92 2.25 5.59
N MET A 296 -28.21 2.24 5.97
CA MET A 296 -28.76 1.29 6.94
C MET A 296 -28.63 -0.15 6.45
N PHE A 297 -28.88 -0.39 5.17
CA PHE A 297 -28.82 -1.72 4.51
C PHE A 297 -27.52 -1.97 3.73
N LEU A 298 -26.47 -1.20 4.00
CA LEU A 298 -25.19 -1.28 3.30
C LEU A 298 -24.61 -2.71 3.37
N LYS A 299 -24.33 -3.31 2.20
CA LYS A 299 -23.80 -4.68 2.03
C LYS A 299 -24.63 -5.79 2.68
N THR A 300 -25.94 -5.59 2.85
CA THR A 300 -26.84 -6.62 3.42
C THR A 300 -27.46 -7.54 2.36
N ASN A 301 -27.39 -7.17 1.08
CA ASN A 301 -28.03 -7.87 -0.05
C ASN A 301 -29.53 -8.14 0.16
N CYS A 302 -30.23 -7.24 0.85
CA CYS A 302 -31.67 -7.36 1.08
C CYS A 302 -32.45 -6.99 -0.20
N GLU A 303 -32.97 -8.01 -0.90
CA GLU A 303 -33.73 -7.81 -2.15
C GLU A 303 -35.01 -7.00 -1.95
N GLU A 304 -35.70 -7.15 -0.81
CA GLU A 304 -36.94 -6.42 -0.51
C GLU A 304 -36.73 -4.90 -0.50
N VAL A 305 -35.68 -4.44 0.20
CA VAL A 305 -35.33 -3.02 0.29
C VAL A 305 -34.78 -2.52 -1.05
N ALA A 306 -33.98 -3.34 -1.73
CA ALA A 306 -33.47 -3.01 -3.05
C ALA A 306 -34.58 -2.86 -4.11
N ALA A 307 -35.67 -3.63 -4.01
CA ALA A 307 -36.85 -3.49 -4.86
C ALA A 307 -37.60 -2.18 -4.59
N ARG A 308 -37.64 -1.72 -3.34
CA ARG A 308 -38.22 -0.41 -2.98
C ARG A 308 -37.40 0.78 -3.47
N LEU A 309 -36.08 0.60 -3.58
CA LEU A 309 -35.13 1.59 -4.13
C LEU A 309 -34.99 1.53 -5.66
N ALA A 310 -35.74 0.65 -6.33
CA ALA A 310 -35.67 0.51 -7.77
C ALA A 310 -36.00 1.83 -8.49
N THR A 311 -35.39 2.00 -9.66
CA THR A 311 -35.75 3.07 -10.58
C THR A 311 -37.21 2.91 -11.01
N PRO A 312 -37.97 3.99 -11.17
CA PRO A 312 -39.35 3.89 -11.64
C PRO A 312 -39.43 3.25 -13.02
N ASP A 313 -40.32 2.26 -13.17
CA ASP A 313 -40.49 1.46 -14.39
C ASP A 313 -41.72 1.91 -15.21
N THR A 314 -42.27 3.11 -14.98
CA THR A 314 -43.40 3.67 -15.75
C THR A 314 -43.11 5.11 -16.15
N HIS A 315 -43.60 5.54 -17.31
CA HIS A 315 -43.43 6.92 -17.81
C HIS A 315 -43.90 7.96 -16.79
N PHE A 316 -45.12 7.78 -16.26
CA PHE A 316 -45.70 8.69 -15.25
C PHE A 316 -44.84 8.80 -13.98
N ALA A 317 -44.27 7.70 -13.50
CA ALA A 317 -43.46 7.73 -12.29
C ALA A 317 -42.05 8.31 -12.53
N LEU A 318 -41.54 8.25 -13.77
CA LEU A 318 -40.30 8.92 -14.15
C LEU A 318 -40.49 10.44 -14.26
N GLU A 319 -41.63 10.91 -14.76
CA GLU A 319 -41.96 12.35 -14.78
C GLU A 319 -42.14 12.94 -13.37
N TYR A 320 -42.63 12.14 -12.42
CA TYR A 320 -42.84 12.57 -11.04
C TYR A 320 -41.55 12.68 -10.21
N VAL A 321 -40.46 12.00 -10.61
CA VAL A 321 -39.21 11.96 -9.85
C VAL A 321 -38.14 12.74 -10.57
N ARG A 322 -37.52 13.71 -9.87
CA ARG A 322 -36.42 14.47 -10.45
C ARG A 322 -35.24 13.56 -10.85
N PRO A 323 -34.61 13.78 -12.03
CA PRO A 323 -33.55 12.90 -12.54
C PRO A 323 -32.32 12.77 -11.62
N ASP A 324 -31.98 13.81 -10.88
CA ASP A 324 -30.88 13.80 -9.90
C ASP A 324 -31.17 12.88 -8.70
N PHE A 325 -32.44 12.69 -8.32
CA PHE A 325 -32.83 11.70 -7.31
C PHE A 325 -32.76 10.27 -7.85
N ILE A 326 -32.97 10.06 -9.15
CA ILE A 326 -32.80 8.75 -9.79
C ILE A 326 -31.35 8.28 -9.65
N LEU A 327 -30.37 9.18 -9.86
CA LEU A 327 -28.95 8.89 -9.64
C LEU A 327 -28.71 8.37 -8.20
N ILE A 328 -29.23 9.08 -7.20
CA ILE A 328 -29.07 8.73 -5.79
C ILE A 328 -29.76 7.38 -5.47
N ARG A 329 -30.94 7.12 -6.03
CA ARG A 329 -31.64 5.83 -5.88
C ARG A 329 -30.84 4.65 -6.44
N VAL A 330 -30.27 4.81 -7.64
CA VAL A 330 -29.40 3.79 -8.25
C VAL A 330 -28.21 3.50 -7.35
N VAL A 331 -27.55 4.54 -6.82
CA VAL A 331 -26.42 4.38 -5.89
C VAL A 331 -26.86 3.67 -4.62
N ALA A 332 -27.93 4.11 -3.97
CA ALA A 332 -28.44 3.49 -2.75
C ALA A 332 -28.80 2.01 -2.96
N ARG A 333 -29.47 1.68 -4.08
CA ARG A 333 -29.79 0.29 -4.44
C ARG A 333 -28.54 -0.57 -4.60
N ASN A 334 -27.52 -0.07 -5.30
CA ASN A 334 -26.28 -0.80 -5.53
C ASN A 334 -25.42 -0.92 -4.27
N LEU A 335 -25.53 0.02 -3.32
CA LEU A 335 -24.91 -0.11 -2.01
C LEU A 335 -25.55 -1.22 -1.16
N VAL A 336 -26.84 -1.46 -1.30
CA VAL A 336 -27.54 -2.59 -0.68
C VAL A 336 -27.13 -3.91 -1.34
N LEU A 337 -27.18 -3.97 -2.68
CA LEU A 337 -26.80 -5.13 -3.50
C LEU A 337 -25.31 -5.13 -3.87
N TRP A 338 -24.46 -4.98 -2.87
CA TRP A 338 -23.01 -4.75 -3.04
C TRP A 338 -22.30 -5.86 -3.83
N ASP A 339 -22.67 -7.11 -3.61
CA ASP A 339 -21.98 -8.26 -4.22
C ASP A 339 -22.32 -8.42 -5.71
N SER A 340 -23.44 -7.84 -6.15
CA SER A 340 -23.86 -7.88 -7.56
C SER A 340 -23.07 -6.91 -8.46
N VAL A 341 -22.37 -5.93 -7.89
CA VAL A 341 -21.71 -4.86 -8.64
C VAL A 341 -20.47 -5.40 -9.38
N GLN A 342 -20.50 -5.32 -10.71
CA GLN A 342 -19.41 -5.76 -11.59
C GLN A 342 -18.96 -4.66 -12.54
N ALA A 343 -17.65 -4.57 -12.79
CA ALA A 343 -17.06 -3.62 -13.74
C ALA A 343 -17.18 -4.08 -15.21
N THR A 344 -18.37 -4.51 -15.65
CA THR A 344 -18.62 -4.97 -17.02
C THR A 344 -19.73 -4.16 -17.70
N GLU A 345 -19.63 -3.95 -19.01
CA GLU A 345 -20.67 -3.28 -19.81
C GLU A 345 -22.01 -4.01 -19.70
N ASN A 346 -21.99 -5.35 -19.69
CA ASN A 346 -23.18 -6.17 -19.52
C ASN A 346 -23.92 -5.83 -18.23
N TRP A 347 -23.20 -5.69 -17.11
CA TRP A 347 -23.79 -5.32 -15.83
C TRP A 347 -24.40 -3.92 -15.88
N VAL A 348 -23.74 -2.94 -16.49
CA VAL A 348 -24.31 -1.58 -16.66
C VAL A 348 -25.64 -1.63 -17.41
N GLN A 349 -25.71 -2.42 -18.48
CA GLN A 349 -26.95 -2.60 -19.25
C GLN A 349 -28.07 -3.23 -18.41
N THR A 350 -27.78 -4.07 -17.41
CA THR A 350 -28.83 -4.62 -16.52
C THR A 350 -29.48 -3.58 -15.61
N GLN A 351 -28.80 -2.47 -15.32
CA GLN A 351 -29.31 -1.42 -14.43
C GLN A 351 -30.29 -0.45 -15.12
N ILE A 352 -30.35 -0.47 -16.45
CA ILE A 352 -31.21 0.43 -17.23
C ILE A 352 -32.60 -0.22 -17.39
N PRO A 353 -33.69 0.46 -16.97
CA PRO A 353 -35.06 -0.03 -17.15
C PRO A 353 -35.43 -0.28 -18.61
N ALA A 354 -36.35 -1.22 -18.85
CA ALA A 354 -36.79 -1.59 -20.20
C ALA A 354 -37.33 -0.38 -21.00
N ILE A 355 -38.10 0.49 -20.34
CA ILE A 355 -38.66 1.72 -20.95
C ILE A 355 -37.55 2.63 -21.51
N VAL A 356 -36.47 2.81 -20.74
CA VAL A 356 -35.35 3.66 -21.16
C VAL A 356 -34.54 2.98 -22.27
N LYS A 357 -34.46 1.65 -22.28
CA LYS A 357 -33.81 0.90 -23.37
C LYS A 357 -34.60 0.98 -24.68
N GLU A 358 -35.92 0.91 -24.61
CA GLU A 358 -36.81 1.05 -25.77
C GLU A 358 -36.62 2.42 -26.44
N TYR A 359 -36.47 3.48 -25.66
CA TYR A 359 -36.10 4.82 -26.15
C TYR A 359 -34.76 4.85 -26.90
N ILE A 360 -33.70 4.24 -26.34
CA ILE A 360 -32.38 4.18 -27.01
C ILE A 360 -32.50 3.39 -28.32
N GLY A 361 -33.28 2.32 -28.31
CA GLY A 361 -33.53 1.47 -29.47
C GLY A 361 -34.35 2.16 -30.58
N SER A 362 -35.32 3.01 -30.24
CA SER A 362 -36.10 3.80 -31.20
C SER A 362 -35.30 4.96 -31.77
N SER A 363 -34.50 5.66 -30.97
CA SER A 363 -33.61 6.75 -31.42
C SER A 363 -32.56 6.28 -32.43
N LEU A 364 -32.14 5.00 -32.38
CA LEU A 364 -31.27 4.39 -33.38
C LEU A 364 -32.00 3.99 -34.68
N LYS A 365 -33.32 3.75 -34.62
CA LYS A 365 -34.17 3.28 -35.74
C LYS A 365 -34.88 4.41 -36.49
N GLU A 366 -35.05 5.59 -35.91
CA GLU A 366 -35.58 6.80 -36.57
C GLU A 366 -34.70 7.34 -37.72
N LYS A 367 -33.62 6.64 -38.08
CA LYS A 367 -32.82 6.90 -39.30
C LYS A 367 -33.52 6.48 -40.60
N GLU A 368 -34.63 5.73 -40.53
CA GLU A 368 -35.46 5.41 -41.70
C GLU A 368 -36.91 5.79 -41.39
N GLY A 369 -37.43 6.75 -42.16
CA GLY A 369 -38.53 7.60 -41.75
C GLY A 369 -39.87 6.90 -41.53
N SER A 370 -40.62 7.41 -40.56
CA SER A 370 -42.07 7.57 -40.63
C SER A 370 -42.55 8.47 -39.49
N ASP A 371 -43.06 9.65 -39.85
CA ASP A 371 -43.86 10.48 -38.96
C ASP A 371 -45.16 9.73 -38.65
N THR A 372 -45.18 9.00 -37.53
CA THR A 372 -46.40 8.37 -37.03
C THR A 372 -46.54 8.70 -35.55
N TYR A 373 -47.47 9.61 -35.25
CA TYR A 373 -48.02 9.96 -33.93
C TYR A 373 -47.67 8.98 -32.79
N SER A 374 -46.56 9.20 -32.10
CA SER A 374 -46.37 8.70 -30.74
C SER A 374 -47.04 9.68 -29.78
N GLY A 375 -47.84 9.16 -28.85
CA GLY A 375 -48.48 9.99 -27.82
C GLY A 375 -47.46 10.81 -27.04
N GLU A 376 -47.95 11.83 -26.33
CA GLU A 376 -47.24 12.77 -25.46
C GLU A 376 -46.30 12.10 -24.44
N VAL A 377 -45.21 11.48 -24.90
CA VAL A 377 -44.16 10.92 -24.05
C VAL A 377 -43.08 11.98 -23.96
N ASP A 378 -42.79 12.42 -22.73
CA ASP A 378 -41.70 13.36 -22.50
C ASP A 378 -40.34 12.69 -22.77
N MET A 379 -39.85 12.89 -23.99
CA MET A 379 -38.55 12.39 -24.45
C MET A 379 -37.39 13.04 -23.68
N GLU A 380 -37.59 14.23 -23.10
CA GLU A 380 -36.60 14.92 -22.26
C GLU A 380 -36.41 14.18 -20.93
N ALA A 381 -37.51 13.85 -20.24
CA ALA A 381 -37.47 13.10 -18.99
C ALA A 381 -36.76 11.74 -19.13
N LEU A 382 -37.01 11.01 -20.22
CA LEU A 382 -36.35 9.73 -20.49
C LEU A 382 -34.86 9.87 -20.75
N ALA A 383 -34.46 10.88 -21.54
CA ALA A 383 -33.06 11.15 -21.83
C ALA A 383 -32.30 11.59 -20.56
N GLN A 384 -32.88 12.46 -19.74
CA GLN A 384 -32.31 12.89 -18.47
C GLN A 384 -32.21 11.74 -17.46
N ALA A 385 -33.22 10.88 -17.39
CA ALA A 385 -33.19 9.68 -16.56
C ALA A 385 -32.07 8.73 -17.00
N HIS A 386 -31.89 8.51 -18.31
CA HIS A 386 -30.83 7.65 -18.84
C HIS A 386 -29.43 8.08 -18.39
N VAL A 387 -29.09 9.35 -18.59
CA VAL A 387 -27.76 9.90 -18.25
C VAL A 387 -27.52 9.84 -16.74
N ASN A 388 -28.53 10.15 -15.92
CA ASN A 388 -28.41 10.09 -14.45
C ASN A 388 -28.30 8.65 -13.92
N ILE A 389 -29.00 7.69 -14.53
CA ILE A 389 -28.82 6.26 -14.22
C ILE A 389 -27.38 5.84 -14.51
N LEU A 390 -26.86 6.16 -15.70
CA LEU A 390 -25.46 5.84 -16.05
C LEU A 390 -24.45 6.48 -15.09
N ALA A 391 -24.68 7.74 -14.69
CA ALA A 391 -23.82 8.41 -13.71
C ALA A 391 -23.88 7.74 -12.33
N GLY A 392 -25.06 7.31 -11.88
CA GLY A 392 -25.24 6.58 -10.61
C GLY A 392 -24.58 5.20 -10.63
N VAL A 393 -24.63 4.52 -11.78
CA VAL A 393 -23.89 3.27 -12.01
C VAL A 393 -22.38 3.51 -11.94
N CYS A 394 -21.87 4.56 -12.60
CA CYS A 394 -20.45 4.93 -12.52
C CYS A 394 -20.01 5.18 -11.08
N LEU A 395 -20.80 5.93 -10.28
CA LEU A 395 -20.51 6.17 -8.88
C LEU A 395 -20.52 4.89 -8.03
N SER A 396 -21.45 3.98 -8.30
CA SER A 396 -21.53 2.69 -7.62
C SER A 396 -20.28 1.83 -7.89
N ILE A 397 -19.81 1.77 -9.14
CA ILE A 397 -18.56 1.10 -9.51
C ILE A 397 -17.37 1.78 -8.84
N GLY A 398 -17.34 3.12 -8.82
CA GLY A 398 -16.31 3.91 -8.15
C GLY A 398 -16.19 3.56 -6.66
N LEU A 399 -17.32 3.45 -5.95
CA LEU A 399 -17.36 3.07 -4.54
C LEU A 399 -16.95 1.60 -4.33
N ARG A 400 -17.40 0.67 -5.19
CA ARG A 400 -17.09 -0.77 -5.08
C ARG A 400 -15.61 -1.08 -5.26
N TYR A 401 -14.95 -0.38 -6.19
CA TYR A 401 -13.56 -0.60 -6.57
C TYR A 401 -12.63 0.52 -6.05
N ALA A 402 -13.05 1.25 -5.02
CA ALA A 402 -12.29 2.36 -4.45
C ALA A 402 -10.87 1.91 -4.05
N GLY A 403 -9.86 2.60 -4.57
CA GLY A 403 -8.46 2.33 -4.29
C GLY A 403 -7.95 0.96 -4.76
N THR A 404 -8.69 0.19 -5.55
CA THR A 404 -8.24 -1.15 -6.01
C THR A 404 -7.27 -1.10 -7.18
N CYS A 405 -7.21 0.03 -7.91
CA CYS A 405 -6.43 0.18 -9.14
C CYS A 405 -6.76 -0.89 -10.21
N SER A 406 -8.01 -1.38 -10.24
CA SER A 406 -8.46 -2.35 -11.24
C SER A 406 -8.46 -1.77 -12.65
N SER A 407 -7.81 -2.46 -13.59
CA SER A 407 -7.75 -2.07 -15.00
C SER A 407 -9.12 -2.12 -15.68
N GLU A 408 -9.96 -3.09 -15.34
CA GLU A 408 -11.28 -3.26 -15.96
C GLU A 408 -12.22 -2.10 -15.61
N ALA A 409 -12.32 -1.78 -14.31
CA ALA A 409 -13.11 -0.65 -13.82
C ALA A 409 -12.58 0.69 -14.36
N GLN A 410 -11.25 0.83 -14.46
CA GLN A 410 -10.62 2.03 -15.03
C GLN A 410 -11.01 2.24 -16.50
N GLN A 411 -10.96 1.19 -17.32
CA GLN A 411 -11.29 1.28 -18.75
C GLN A 411 -12.78 1.58 -18.97
N LEU A 412 -13.67 0.92 -18.23
CA LEU A 412 -15.11 1.14 -18.31
C LEU A 412 -15.50 2.58 -17.90
N LEU A 413 -15.00 3.07 -16.77
CA LEU A 413 -15.30 4.44 -16.32
C LEU A 413 -14.68 5.49 -17.25
N HIS A 414 -13.51 5.22 -17.82
CA HIS A 414 -12.91 6.09 -18.83
C HIS A 414 -13.76 6.14 -20.11
N HIS A 415 -14.31 5.01 -20.54
CA HIS A 415 -15.23 4.94 -21.67
C HIS A 415 -16.48 5.82 -21.43
N TYR A 416 -17.13 5.70 -20.27
CA TYR A 416 -18.29 6.53 -19.94
C TYR A 416 -17.96 8.02 -19.77
N ALA A 417 -16.79 8.36 -19.24
CA ALA A 417 -16.34 9.76 -19.18
C ALA A 417 -16.19 10.36 -20.59
N LEU A 418 -15.67 9.59 -21.56
CA LEU A 418 -15.60 10.02 -22.95
C LEU A 418 -16.98 10.06 -23.63
N TYR A 419 -17.88 9.14 -23.27
CA TYR A 419 -19.27 9.15 -23.72
C TYR A 419 -19.97 10.45 -23.29
N PHE A 420 -19.95 10.82 -22.00
CA PHE A 420 -20.56 12.07 -21.52
C PHE A 420 -19.92 13.31 -22.16
N LEU A 421 -18.61 13.29 -22.40
CA LEU A 421 -17.92 14.38 -23.10
C LEU A 421 -18.38 14.52 -24.56
N LYS A 422 -18.64 13.40 -25.24
CA LYS A 422 -19.17 13.38 -26.61
C LYS A 422 -20.60 13.88 -26.66
N GLU A 423 -21.47 13.37 -25.78
CA GLU A 423 -22.87 13.82 -25.68
C GLU A 423 -22.96 15.32 -25.37
N LYS A 424 -22.11 15.83 -24.48
CA LYS A 424 -22.03 17.27 -24.21
C LYS A 424 -21.65 18.11 -25.44
N ARG A 425 -20.75 17.63 -26.30
CA ARG A 425 -20.39 18.34 -27.54
C ARG A 425 -21.54 18.37 -28.53
N SER A 426 -22.35 17.32 -28.55
CA SER A 426 -23.56 17.23 -29.37
C SER A 426 -24.75 17.98 -28.79
N ALA A 427 -24.70 18.39 -27.51
CA ALA A 427 -25.78 19.12 -26.86
C ALA A 427 -25.88 20.59 -27.28
N ALA A 428 -27.08 21.05 -27.60
CA ALA A 428 -27.37 22.45 -27.94
C ALA A 428 -27.16 23.39 -26.73
N LEU A 429 -26.92 24.69 -26.99
CA LEU A 429 -27.02 25.70 -25.92
C LEU A 429 -28.50 25.94 -25.61
N VAL A 430 -28.81 26.09 -24.32
CA VAL A 430 -30.14 26.46 -23.81
C VAL A 430 -30.71 27.63 -24.63
N GLY A 431 -31.85 27.40 -25.30
CA GLY A 431 -32.58 28.43 -26.06
C GLY A 431 -32.23 28.63 -27.54
N GLY A 432 -31.42 27.77 -28.17
CA GLY A 432 -31.02 27.92 -29.58
C GLY A 432 -31.44 26.75 -30.46
N THR A 433 -32.18 27.08 -31.53
CA THR A 433 -32.48 26.31 -32.76
C THR A 433 -31.68 25.03 -33.01
N VAL A 434 -32.39 24.00 -33.49
CA VAL A 434 -31.92 22.81 -34.22
C VAL A 434 -30.50 23.00 -34.77
N GLY A 435 -29.54 22.23 -34.24
CA GLY A 435 -28.18 22.24 -34.77
C GLY A 435 -28.15 21.84 -36.26
N PRO A 436 -27.04 22.10 -36.98
CA PRO A 436 -26.94 21.84 -38.43
C PRO A 436 -27.17 20.38 -38.85
N ASP A 437 -27.20 19.44 -37.89
CA ASP A 437 -27.44 18.00 -38.10
C ASP A 437 -28.88 17.54 -37.77
N GLY A 438 -29.83 18.44 -37.48
CA GLY A 438 -31.21 18.05 -37.20
C GLY A 438 -31.46 17.35 -35.85
N LYS A 439 -30.44 17.23 -34.99
CA LYS A 439 -30.56 16.60 -33.67
C LYS A 439 -30.98 17.62 -32.60
N CYS A 440 -32.19 17.47 -32.05
CA CYS A 440 -32.55 18.08 -30.77
C CYS A 440 -31.81 17.36 -29.64
N SER A 441 -31.04 18.08 -28.84
CA SER A 441 -30.46 17.52 -27.62
C SER A 441 -31.48 17.61 -26.50
N TYR A 442 -32.01 16.46 -26.10
CA TYR A 442 -32.99 16.31 -25.03
C TYR A 442 -32.39 16.40 -23.61
N VAL A 443 -31.12 16.82 -23.46
CA VAL A 443 -30.45 16.86 -22.15
C VAL A 443 -29.68 18.17 -22.00
N ASP A 444 -29.93 18.85 -20.88
CA ASP A 444 -29.21 20.07 -20.55
C ASP A 444 -27.70 19.83 -20.35
N ARG A 445 -26.90 20.81 -20.77
CA ARG A 445 -25.44 20.80 -20.62
C ARG A 445 -25.01 20.76 -19.16
N GLY A 446 -25.75 21.36 -18.24
CA GLY A 446 -25.47 21.33 -16.80
C GLY A 446 -25.61 19.92 -16.22
N THR A 447 -26.67 19.20 -16.59
CA THR A 447 -26.89 17.80 -16.20
C THR A 447 -25.80 16.89 -16.75
N LEU A 448 -25.42 17.06 -18.02
CA LEU A 448 -24.31 16.31 -18.63
C LEU A 448 -22.97 16.60 -17.96
N GLU A 449 -22.70 17.85 -17.59
CA GLU A 449 -21.47 18.21 -16.87
C GLU A 449 -21.43 17.60 -15.47
N THR A 450 -22.57 17.56 -14.78
CA THR A 450 -22.69 16.89 -13.46
C THR A 450 -22.42 15.39 -13.59
N CYS A 451 -23.01 14.73 -14.58
CA CYS A 451 -22.78 13.30 -14.84
C CYS A 451 -21.33 13.01 -15.24
N LEU A 452 -20.72 13.87 -16.05
CA LEU A 452 -19.29 13.82 -16.38
C LEU A 452 -18.42 13.93 -15.12
N ASN A 453 -18.71 14.88 -14.23
CA ASN A 453 -17.98 15.07 -12.98
C ASN A 453 -18.08 13.84 -12.07
N VAL A 454 -19.28 13.24 -11.96
CA VAL A 454 -19.48 12.01 -11.19
C VAL A 454 -18.69 10.84 -11.78
N ALA A 455 -18.73 10.64 -13.10
CA ALA A 455 -17.96 9.58 -13.76
C ALA A 455 -16.44 9.75 -13.58
N VAL A 456 -15.96 10.98 -13.70
CA VAL A 456 -14.54 11.34 -13.54
C VAL A 456 -14.08 11.19 -12.09
N LEU A 457 -14.90 11.60 -11.12
CA LEU A 457 -14.65 11.36 -9.69
C LEU A 457 -14.57 9.87 -9.39
N SER A 458 -15.50 9.08 -9.93
CA SER A 458 -15.52 7.62 -9.79
C SER A 458 -14.25 6.99 -10.34
N LEU A 459 -13.82 7.42 -11.53
CA LEU A 459 -12.56 6.98 -12.14
C LEU A 459 -11.34 7.29 -11.25
N SER A 460 -11.31 8.48 -10.66
CA SER A 460 -10.25 8.88 -9.74
C SER A 460 -10.28 8.14 -8.40
N VAL A 461 -11.47 7.77 -7.90
CA VAL A 461 -11.63 6.98 -6.66
C VAL A 461 -11.11 5.55 -6.87
N VAL A 462 -11.34 4.94 -8.03
CA VAL A 462 -10.76 3.62 -8.38
C VAL A 462 -9.24 3.67 -8.45
N MET A 463 -8.71 4.72 -9.08
CA MET A 463 -7.27 4.92 -9.28
C MET A 463 -6.60 5.74 -8.17
N ALA A 464 -7.22 5.82 -6.99
CA ALA A 464 -6.77 6.70 -5.92
C ALA A 464 -5.36 6.35 -5.42
N GLY A 465 -4.48 7.35 -5.38
CA GLY A 465 -3.07 7.24 -4.98
C GLY A 465 -2.11 6.73 -6.07
N SER A 466 -2.60 6.15 -7.16
CA SER A 466 -1.74 5.50 -8.19
C SER A 466 -1.01 6.47 -9.13
N GLY A 467 -1.48 7.70 -9.30
CA GLY A 467 -0.90 8.64 -10.28
C GLY A 467 -1.11 8.25 -11.75
N HIS A 468 -2.12 7.43 -12.09
CA HIS A 468 -2.34 6.93 -13.45
C HIS A 468 -2.36 8.03 -14.54
N ILE A 469 -1.46 7.90 -15.52
CA ILE A 469 -1.21 8.91 -16.56
C ILE A 469 -2.42 9.15 -17.48
N GLY A 470 -3.16 8.10 -17.84
CA GLY A 470 -4.33 8.24 -18.72
C GLY A 470 -5.42 9.10 -18.09
N THR A 471 -5.70 8.84 -16.81
CA THR A 471 -6.66 9.61 -16.00
C THR A 471 -6.18 11.05 -15.79
N LEU A 472 -4.88 11.23 -15.52
CA LEU A 472 -4.29 12.57 -15.39
C LEU A 472 -4.45 13.42 -16.65
N LYS A 473 -4.21 12.84 -17.84
CA LYS A 473 -4.37 13.55 -19.12
C LYS A 473 -5.81 14.03 -19.31
N LEU A 474 -6.79 13.17 -19.01
CA LEU A 474 -8.21 13.53 -19.04
C LEU A 474 -8.52 14.67 -18.06
N LEU A 475 -8.11 14.55 -16.79
CA LEU A 475 -8.35 15.58 -15.77
C LEU A 475 -7.71 16.93 -16.14
N ARG A 476 -6.48 16.92 -16.67
CA ARG A 476 -5.80 18.14 -17.13
C ARG A 476 -6.52 18.78 -18.32
N TYR A 477 -7.05 17.97 -19.23
CA TYR A 477 -7.91 18.46 -20.31
C TYR A 477 -9.16 19.11 -19.74
N LEU A 478 -9.88 18.45 -18.84
CA LEU A 478 -11.13 18.96 -18.26
C LEU A 478 -10.92 20.25 -17.46
N ARG A 479 -9.83 20.35 -16.70
CA ARG A 479 -9.44 21.54 -15.92
C ARG A 479 -9.09 22.76 -16.79
N ARG A 480 -8.52 22.53 -17.98
CA ARG A 480 -8.11 23.60 -18.92
C ARG A 480 -9.25 24.13 -19.78
N ARG A 481 -10.43 23.50 -19.75
CA ARG A 481 -11.59 23.98 -20.51
C ARG A 481 -11.98 25.36 -19.98
N GLY A 482 -11.89 26.37 -20.84
CA GLY A 482 -12.37 27.72 -20.55
C GLY A 482 -13.88 27.81 -20.71
N ASP A 483 -14.49 28.71 -19.95
CA ASP A 483 -15.93 28.94 -19.97
C ASP A 483 -16.33 29.89 -21.10
N THR A 484 -16.36 29.39 -22.35
CA THR A 484 -16.89 30.17 -23.47
C THR A 484 -18.43 30.14 -23.53
N SER A 485 -19.10 29.44 -22.61
CA SER A 485 -20.55 29.13 -22.73
C SER A 485 -21.36 29.25 -21.42
N GLY A 486 -20.79 29.68 -20.30
CA GLY A 486 -21.47 29.84 -19.01
C GLY A 486 -21.82 28.54 -18.29
N ALA A 487 -21.29 27.39 -18.73
CA ALA A 487 -21.73 26.06 -18.29
C ALA A 487 -20.85 25.45 -17.20
N ILE A 488 -19.73 26.09 -16.83
CA ILE A 488 -18.78 25.58 -15.84
C ILE A 488 -18.91 26.41 -14.56
N SER A 489 -19.49 25.83 -13.51
CA SER A 489 -19.63 26.46 -12.19
C SER A 489 -18.41 26.23 -11.28
N TYR A 490 -18.37 26.92 -10.14
CA TYR A 490 -17.37 26.71 -9.08
C TYR A 490 -17.28 25.23 -8.67
N GLY A 491 -18.44 24.59 -8.47
CA GLY A 491 -18.54 23.19 -8.09
C GLY A 491 -17.99 22.21 -9.12
N ASN A 492 -18.08 22.52 -10.41
CA ASN A 492 -17.49 21.68 -11.46
C ASN A 492 -15.95 21.69 -11.36
N HIS A 493 -15.36 22.87 -11.10
CA HIS A 493 -13.92 22.97 -10.82
C HIS A 493 -13.56 22.27 -9.51
N MET A 494 -14.40 22.36 -8.48
CA MET A 494 -14.20 21.62 -7.23
C MET A 494 -14.15 20.12 -7.47
N ALA A 495 -15.12 19.55 -8.20
CA ALA A 495 -15.19 18.13 -8.53
C ALA A 495 -13.94 17.65 -9.30
N ILE A 496 -13.53 18.36 -10.35
CA ILE A 496 -12.36 18.00 -11.15
C ILE A 496 -11.07 18.07 -10.32
N ASN A 497 -10.92 19.07 -9.45
CA ASN A 497 -9.75 19.21 -8.60
C ASN A 497 -9.75 18.21 -7.44
N MET A 498 -10.91 17.83 -6.90
CA MET A 498 -11.05 16.71 -5.96
C MET A 498 -10.61 15.39 -6.64
N ALA A 499 -11.10 15.13 -7.85
CA ALA A 499 -10.70 13.97 -8.65
C ALA A 499 -9.18 13.94 -8.92
N LEU A 500 -8.56 15.10 -9.18
CA LEU A 500 -7.11 15.23 -9.32
C LEU A 500 -6.37 14.98 -7.99
N GLY A 501 -6.91 15.48 -6.88
CA GLY A 501 -6.37 15.23 -5.55
C GLY A 501 -6.40 13.75 -5.16
N PHE A 502 -7.50 13.05 -5.46
CA PHE A 502 -7.63 11.61 -5.20
C PHE A 502 -6.63 10.77 -6.00
N LEU A 503 -6.31 11.17 -7.24
CA LEU A 503 -5.31 10.47 -8.05
C LEU A 503 -3.92 10.48 -7.39
N PHE A 504 -3.59 11.53 -6.64
CA PHE A 504 -2.33 11.71 -5.91
C PHE A 504 -2.55 11.80 -4.39
N LEU A 505 -3.48 10.99 -3.87
CA LEU A 505 -3.87 11.04 -2.48
C LEU A 505 -2.68 10.78 -1.55
N GLY A 506 -2.42 11.70 -0.62
CA GLY A 506 -1.24 11.64 0.26
C GLY A 506 0.10 11.65 -0.50
N GLY A 507 0.14 12.18 -1.72
CA GLY A 507 1.33 12.09 -2.59
C GLY A 507 1.64 10.69 -3.10
N GLY A 508 0.64 9.79 -3.11
CA GLY A 508 0.79 8.38 -3.48
C GLY A 508 1.05 7.45 -2.29
N THR A 509 1.04 7.98 -1.06
CA THR A 509 1.24 7.16 0.16
C THR A 509 -0.04 6.54 0.70
N THR A 510 -1.19 7.10 0.29
CA THR A 510 -2.51 6.74 0.82
C THR A 510 -3.49 6.51 -0.32
N THR A 511 -4.55 5.77 -0.03
CA THR A 511 -5.58 5.39 -0.99
C THR A 511 -6.86 5.09 -0.22
N PHE A 512 -7.97 4.81 -0.89
CA PHE A 512 -9.26 4.60 -0.23
C PHE A 512 -9.46 3.14 0.20
N ALA A 513 -10.11 2.95 1.35
CA ALA A 513 -10.59 1.65 1.82
C ALA A 513 -12.06 1.43 1.46
N THR A 514 -12.49 0.17 1.37
CA THR A 514 -13.89 -0.22 1.10
C THR A 514 -14.64 -0.70 2.35
N SER A 515 -14.17 -0.38 3.55
CA SER A 515 -14.90 -0.67 4.81
C SER A 515 -16.26 0.05 4.85
N ASN A 516 -17.22 -0.46 5.64
CA ASN A 516 -18.56 0.15 5.70
C ASN A 516 -18.50 1.63 6.11
N SER A 517 -17.61 1.95 7.06
CA SER A 517 -17.34 3.32 7.47
C SER A 517 -16.71 4.16 6.36
N ALA A 518 -15.75 3.61 5.62
CA ALA A 518 -15.06 4.32 4.56
C ALA A 518 -16.00 4.62 3.39
N ILE A 519 -16.83 3.65 2.98
CA ILE A 519 -17.84 3.84 1.94
C ILE A 519 -18.87 4.90 2.34
N ALA A 520 -19.33 4.91 3.60
CA ALA A 520 -20.24 5.95 4.08
C ALA A 520 -19.59 7.34 4.01
N ALA A 521 -18.33 7.47 4.46
CA ALA A 521 -17.60 8.73 4.39
C ALA A 521 -17.34 9.20 2.95
N LEU A 522 -17.01 8.28 2.04
CA LEU A 522 -16.87 8.57 0.61
C LEU A 522 -18.18 9.02 -0.01
N LEU A 523 -19.29 8.33 0.27
CA LEU A 523 -20.61 8.68 -0.24
C LEU A 523 -21.02 10.10 0.18
N ILE A 524 -20.76 10.47 1.44
CA ILE A 524 -21.00 11.81 1.96
C ILE A 524 -20.12 12.84 1.22
N ALA A 525 -18.81 12.57 1.08
CA ALA A 525 -17.89 13.49 0.43
C ALA A 525 -18.11 13.62 -1.09
N LEU A 526 -18.63 12.58 -1.74
CA LEU A 526 -18.83 12.47 -3.19
C LEU A 526 -20.28 12.75 -3.62
N TYR A 527 -21.12 13.27 -2.72
CA TYR A 527 -22.52 13.58 -3.03
C TYR A 527 -22.63 14.34 -4.37
N PRO A 528 -23.43 13.87 -5.35
CA PRO A 528 -23.30 14.25 -6.76
C PRO A 528 -23.75 15.69 -7.09
N ARG A 529 -24.24 16.46 -6.12
CA ARG A 529 -24.61 17.88 -6.27
C ARG A 529 -23.49 18.79 -5.78
N PHE A 530 -22.81 19.46 -6.71
CA PHE A 530 -21.73 20.40 -6.42
C PHE A 530 -22.26 21.85 -6.30
N PRO A 531 -21.60 22.71 -5.50
CA PRO A 531 -22.05 24.09 -5.29
C PRO A 531 -21.96 24.93 -6.57
N THR A 532 -22.94 25.80 -6.81
CA THR A 532 -22.93 26.70 -7.97
C THR A 532 -21.98 27.87 -7.78
N ALA A 533 -21.96 28.46 -6.58
CA ALA A 533 -21.10 29.56 -6.15
C ALA A 533 -20.23 29.17 -4.94
N PRO A 534 -19.16 29.93 -4.62
CA PRO A 534 -18.27 29.61 -3.50
C PRO A 534 -18.97 29.54 -2.14
N ASN A 535 -20.03 30.32 -1.91
CA ASN A 535 -20.80 30.34 -0.65
C ASN A 535 -22.12 29.55 -0.72
N ASP A 536 -22.31 28.71 -1.74
CA ASP A 536 -23.52 27.90 -1.89
C ASP A 536 -23.44 26.64 -1.01
N HIS A 537 -24.32 26.55 -0.01
CA HIS A 537 -24.49 25.36 0.87
C HIS A 537 -25.89 24.75 0.77
N ARG A 538 -26.71 25.19 -0.19
CA ARG A 538 -28.14 24.87 -0.26
C ARG A 538 -28.44 23.38 -0.21
N CYS A 539 -27.80 22.60 -1.07
CA CYS A 539 -28.06 21.16 -1.22
C CYS A 539 -27.14 20.30 -0.36
N HIS A 540 -25.96 20.80 0.01
CA HIS A 540 -24.90 20.03 0.66
C HIS A 540 -23.87 20.97 1.28
N LEU A 541 -23.63 20.82 2.58
CA LEU A 541 -22.62 21.61 3.28
C LEU A 541 -21.22 21.31 2.73
N GLN A 542 -20.51 22.33 2.24
CA GLN A 542 -19.22 22.12 1.59
C GLN A 542 -18.15 21.52 2.50
N ALA A 543 -18.23 21.72 3.83
CA ALA A 543 -17.32 21.09 4.79
C ALA A 543 -17.32 19.54 4.68
N PHE A 544 -18.46 18.93 4.37
CA PHE A 544 -18.60 17.48 4.23
C PHE A 544 -17.74 16.90 3.12
N ARG A 545 -17.33 17.72 2.14
CA ARG A 545 -16.42 17.32 1.07
C ARG A 545 -15.07 16.84 1.57
N HIS A 546 -14.64 17.22 2.77
CA HIS A 546 -13.38 16.76 3.37
C HIS A 546 -13.50 15.46 4.17
N LEU A 547 -14.71 14.92 4.33
CA LEU A 547 -14.91 13.65 5.04
C LEU A 547 -14.30 12.44 4.31
N TYR A 548 -13.87 12.58 3.05
CA TYR A 548 -13.10 11.53 2.36
C TYR A 548 -11.85 11.11 3.14
N VAL A 549 -11.28 12.00 3.97
CA VAL A 549 -10.11 11.72 4.82
C VAL A 549 -10.38 10.52 5.74
N LEU A 550 -11.61 10.39 6.23
CA LEU A 550 -12.03 9.28 7.10
C LEU A 550 -12.09 7.92 6.39
N ALA A 551 -12.03 7.92 5.06
CA ALA A 551 -11.97 6.73 4.21
C ALA A 551 -10.55 6.43 3.71
N THR A 552 -9.58 7.30 4.01
CA THR A 552 -8.20 7.09 3.59
C THR A 552 -7.51 6.06 4.48
N GLU A 553 -6.82 5.15 3.82
CA GLU A 553 -5.93 4.19 4.45
C GLU A 553 -4.56 4.32 3.80
N ALA A 554 -3.54 4.25 4.63
CA ALA A 554 -2.19 4.26 4.15
C ALA A 554 -1.82 2.80 3.82
N ARG A 555 -1.50 2.53 2.56
CA ARG A 555 -1.18 1.19 2.00
C ARG A 555 0.11 1.18 1.19
N TYR A 556 0.86 2.28 1.26
CA TYR A 556 2.15 2.43 0.61
C TYR A 556 3.19 1.52 1.22
N ILE A 557 3.91 0.81 0.36
CA ILE A 557 5.06 0.00 0.72
C ILE A 557 6.30 0.51 0.00
N GLU A 558 7.34 0.77 0.78
CA GLU A 558 8.67 1.14 0.32
C GLU A 558 9.66 0.07 0.79
N THR A 559 10.56 -0.33 -0.10
CA THR A 559 11.62 -1.26 0.23
C THR A 559 12.91 -0.51 0.51
N ILE A 560 13.54 -0.79 1.65
CA ILE A 560 14.81 -0.19 2.04
C ILE A 560 15.87 -1.27 2.06
N ASP A 561 17.00 -0.99 1.42
CA ASP A 561 18.15 -1.87 1.43
C ASP A 561 18.83 -1.83 2.81
N VAL A 562 19.04 -3.00 3.40
CA VAL A 562 19.60 -3.15 4.76
C VAL A 562 21.01 -2.58 4.87
N ASP A 563 21.82 -2.74 3.81
CA ASP A 563 23.23 -2.36 3.84
C ASP A 563 23.43 -0.84 3.64
N THR A 564 22.63 -0.23 2.76
CA THR A 564 22.75 1.22 2.45
C THR A 564 21.80 2.10 3.26
N GLY A 565 20.71 1.55 3.79
CA GLY A 565 19.64 2.32 4.44
C GLY A 565 18.86 3.23 3.47
N LEU A 566 19.04 3.04 2.16
CA LEU A 566 18.38 3.83 1.11
C LEU A 566 17.17 3.07 0.53
N PRO A 567 16.15 3.79 0.04
CA PRO A 567 15.04 3.17 -0.64
C PRO A 567 15.48 2.63 -2.00
N VAL A 568 15.01 1.43 -2.34
CA VAL A 568 15.36 0.70 -3.55
C VAL A 568 14.14 0.10 -4.20
N TYR A 569 14.13 -0.02 -5.53
CA TYR A 569 13.04 -0.69 -6.24
C TYR A 569 13.20 -2.21 -6.17
N VAL A 570 12.10 -2.92 -5.91
CA VAL A 570 12.07 -4.38 -5.78
C VAL A 570 10.76 -4.94 -6.35
N PRO A 571 10.79 -5.97 -7.21
CA PRO A 571 9.57 -6.62 -7.64
C PRO A 571 8.99 -7.49 -6.52
N LEU A 572 7.75 -7.21 -6.14
CA LEU A 572 6.93 -7.97 -5.22
C LEU A 572 5.87 -8.77 -5.98
N GLU A 573 5.72 -10.03 -5.60
CA GLU A 573 4.59 -10.86 -6.01
C GLU A 573 3.52 -10.80 -4.91
N VAL A 574 2.33 -10.38 -5.30
CA VAL A 574 1.20 -10.15 -4.40
C VAL A 574 0.10 -11.15 -4.76
N THR A 575 -0.33 -11.93 -3.77
CA THR A 575 -1.37 -12.96 -3.94
C THR A 575 -2.64 -12.56 -3.20
N LEU A 576 -3.74 -12.46 -3.93
CA LEU A 576 -5.06 -12.16 -3.41
C LEU A 576 -5.83 -13.45 -3.14
N ARG A 577 -6.60 -13.46 -2.07
CA ARG A 577 -7.46 -14.58 -1.70
C ARG A 577 -8.60 -14.72 -2.72
N GLU A 578 -9.02 -15.97 -2.95
CA GLU A 578 -10.29 -16.28 -3.59
C GLU A 578 -11.47 -15.69 -2.79
N THR A 579 -12.34 -14.98 -3.48
CA THR A 579 -13.60 -14.42 -2.97
C THR A 579 -14.76 -15.01 -3.77
N ALA A 580 -16.00 -14.85 -3.29
CA ALA A 580 -17.19 -15.32 -4.02
C ALA A 580 -17.31 -14.76 -5.46
N SER A 581 -16.62 -13.66 -5.76
CA SER A 581 -16.65 -12.97 -7.05
C SER A 581 -15.41 -13.20 -7.92
N HIS A 582 -14.26 -13.58 -7.33
CA HIS A 582 -12.98 -13.66 -8.04
C HIS A 582 -12.15 -14.84 -7.53
N ALA A 583 -11.56 -15.59 -8.46
CA ALA A 583 -10.59 -16.64 -8.14
C ALA A 583 -9.32 -16.08 -7.48
N GLU A 584 -8.52 -16.96 -6.86
CA GLU A 584 -7.19 -16.60 -6.36
C GLU A 584 -6.34 -16.05 -7.51
N THR A 585 -5.83 -14.83 -7.34
CA THR A 585 -5.04 -14.13 -8.36
C THR A 585 -3.70 -13.69 -7.81
N THR A 586 -2.68 -13.82 -8.64
CA THR A 586 -1.30 -13.43 -8.33
C THR A 586 -0.82 -12.45 -9.37
N PHE A 587 -0.28 -11.32 -8.93
CA PHE A 587 0.29 -10.32 -9.82
C PHE A 587 1.60 -9.76 -9.25
N CYS A 588 2.46 -9.26 -10.13
CA CYS A 588 3.72 -8.65 -9.75
C CYS A 588 3.62 -7.12 -9.80
N GLN A 589 4.08 -6.45 -8.75
CA GLN A 589 4.27 -5.00 -8.70
C GLN A 589 5.72 -4.68 -8.35
N VAL A 590 6.17 -3.46 -8.65
CA VAL A 590 7.51 -2.99 -8.28
C VAL A 590 7.34 -1.93 -7.20
N THR A 591 8.00 -2.12 -6.06
CA THR A 591 8.06 -1.11 -5.00
C THR A 591 8.84 0.12 -5.46
N PRO A 592 8.49 1.33 -5.02
CA PRO A 592 7.40 1.64 -4.11
C PRO A 592 6.01 1.52 -4.78
N CYS A 593 5.07 0.87 -4.11
CA CYS A 593 3.73 0.63 -4.65
C CYS A 593 2.65 0.67 -3.57
N LEU A 594 1.38 0.58 -3.99
CA LEU A 594 0.22 0.51 -3.09
C LEU A 594 -0.24 -0.94 -2.97
N LEU A 595 -0.35 -1.43 -1.74
CA LEU A 595 -0.89 -2.74 -1.48
C LEU A 595 -2.43 -2.73 -1.53
N PRO A 596 -3.05 -3.88 -1.90
CA PRO A 596 -4.48 -4.09 -1.74
C PRO A 596 -4.94 -4.04 -0.27
N GLU A 597 -6.26 -4.10 -0.05
CA GLU A 597 -6.81 -4.15 1.31
C GLU A 597 -6.36 -5.42 2.06
N ARG A 598 -6.12 -5.26 3.37
CA ARG A 598 -5.55 -6.32 4.22
C ARG A 598 -6.42 -7.59 4.26
N TYR A 599 -7.74 -7.44 4.24
CA TYR A 599 -8.67 -8.58 4.27
C TYR A 599 -8.62 -9.44 2.99
N MET A 600 -8.22 -8.85 1.85
CA MET A 600 -8.11 -9.55 0.56
C MET A 600 -6.75 -10.23 0.36
N LEU A 601 -5.73 -9.77 1.10
CA LEU A 601 -4.36 -10.15 0.85
C LEU A 601 -3.98 -11.44 1.57
N LYS A 602 -3.42 -12.41 0.84
CA LYS A 602 -3.03 -13.73 1.37
C LYS A 602 -1.53 -13.80 1.65
N ARG A 603 -0.71 -13.35 0.70
CA ARG A 603 0.75 -13.46 0.76
C ARG A 603 1.43 -12.40 -0.10
N VAL A 604 2.54 -11.87 0.41
CA VAL A 604 3.45 -10.95 -0.29
C VAL A 604 4.82 -11.59 -0.31
N GLN A 605 5.40 -11.73 -1.50
CA GLN A 605 6.71 -12.33 -1.69
C GLN A 605 7.66 -11.34 -2.36
N VAL A 606 8.85 -11.15 -1.79
CA VAL A 606 9.94 -10.45 -2.47
C VAL A 606 10.47 -11.37 -3.56
N CYS A 607 10.34 -10.94 -4.81
CA CYS A 607 10.73 -11.69 -5.98
C CYS A 607 11.94 -11.06 -6.67
N GLY A 608 12.54 -11.82 -7.57
CA GLY A 608 13.65 -11.35 -8.40
C GLY A 608 15.01 -11.96 -8.05
N PRO A 609 15.93 -11.98 -9.03
CA PRO A 609 17.23 -12.66 -8.87
C PRO A 609 18.23 -11.85 -8.03
N ARG A 610 17.92 -10.60 -7.67
CA ARG A 610 18.86 -9.61 -7.11
C ARG A 610 18.76 -9.40 -5.62
N TYR A 611 17.60 -9.68 -5.04
CA TYR A 611 17.36 -9.59 -3.61
C TYR A 611 17.07 -10.97 -3.04
N TRP A 612 17.26 -11.12 -1.75
CA TRP A 612 16.91 -12.36 -1.06
C TRP A 612 15.38 -12.50 -1.00
N PRO A 613 14.82 -13.67 -1.39
CA PRO A 613 13.39 -13.87 -1.35
C PRO A 613 12.90 -13.92 0.09
N GLN A 614 11.82 -13.20 0.37
CA GLN A 614 11.13 -13.18 1.65
C GLN A 614 9.66 -13.48 1.40
N ASP A 615 9.13 -14.50 2.07
CA ASP A 615 7.73 -14.90 1.97
C ASP A 615 6.98 -14.43 3.22
N ILE A 616 6.07 -13.47 3.06
CA ILE A 616 5.25 -12.92 4.15
C ILE A 616 3.82 -13.39 3.94
N ARG A 617 3.37 -14.32 4.77
CA ARG A 617 1.98 -14.79 4.80
C ARG A 617 1.20 -14.01 5.82
N LEU A 618 0.06 -13.46 5.40
CA LEU A 618 -0.79 -12.63 6.24
C LEU A 618 -2.06 -13.38 6.60
N THR A 619 -2.49 -13.25 7.85
CA THR A 619 -3.82 -13.66 8.26
C THR A 619 -4.81 -12.54 7.90
N PRO A 620 -5.94 -12.85 7.23
CA PRO A 620 -6.94 -11.85 6.90
C PRO A 620 -7.51 -11.22 8.17
N CYS A 621 -7.44 -9.89 8.27
CA CYS A 621 -8.03 -9.11 9.34
C CYS A 621 -8.69 -7.87 8.76
N ASP A 622 -9.85 -7.49 9.29
CA ASP A 622 -10.57 -6.24 8.95
C ASP A 622 -9.97 -5.00 9.64
N LEU A 623 -8.80 -5.15 10.26
CA LEU A 623 -8.07 -4.07 10.89
C LEU A 623 -7.25 -3.30 9.84
N PRO A 624 -7.04 -1.98 10.05
CA PRO A 624 -6.20 -1.19 9.18
C PRO A 624 -4.76 -1.74 9.13
N TRP A 625 -4.05 -1.41 8.05
CA TRP A 625 -2.71 -1.91 7.77
C TRP A 625 -1.68 -1.61 8.88
N TRP A 626 -1.72 -0.43 9.49
CA TRP A 626 -0.84 -0.08 10.60
C TRP A 626 -1.51 0.83 11.63
N GLU A 627 -1.39 0.44 12.90
CA GLU A 627 -1.54 1.34 14.05
C GLU A 627 -0.14 1.75 14.55
N SER A 628 0.01 2.98 15.05
CA SER A 628 1.30 3.62 15.38
C SER A 628 2.22 2.80 16.29
N ASN A 629 1.66 1.84 17.04
CA ASN A 629 2.34 1.13 18.12
C ASN A 629 2.63 -0.35 17.85
N ASP A 630 2.28 -0.89 16.67
CA ASP A 630 2.52 -2.30 16.37
C ASP A 630 3.91 -2.52 15.75
N LEU A 631 4.92 -2.60 16.62
CA LEU A 631 6.31 -2.94 16.26
C LEU A 631 6.49 -4.39 15.77
N SER A 632 5.47 -5.24 15.93
CA SER A 632 5.53 -6.66 15.57
C SER A 632 5.14 -6.95 14.12
N ASN A 633 4.54 -5.96 13.43
CA ASN A 633 4.11 -6.09 12.06
C ASN A 633 5.32 -6.01 11.09
N PRO A 634 5.51 -6.96 10.16
CA PRO A 634 6.61 -6.93 9.18
C PRO A 634 6.61 -5.68 8.28
N PHE A 635 5.48 -4.97 8.19
CA PHE A 635 5.32 -3.75 7.40
C PHE A 635 5.27 -2.47 8.26
N CYS A 636 5.99 -2.44 9.38
CA CYS A 636 6.07 -1.27 10.27
C CYS A 636 6.24 0.04 9.47
N LYS A 637 5.22 0.91 9.53
CA LYS A 637 5.18 2.22 8.83
C LYS A 637 5.28 2.15 7.30
N GLY A 638 4.94 1.00 6.69
CA GLY A 638 5.03 0.79 5.25
C GLY A 638 6.45 0.51 4.74
N ILE A 639 7.39 0.15 5.61
CA ILE A 639 8.78 -0.13 5.22
C ILE A 639 9.02 -1.64 5.23
N LEU A 640 9.57 -2.16 4.13
CA LEU A 640 10.04 -3.53 3.99
C LEU A 640 11.56 -3.55 3.84
N LEU A 641 12.25 -4.16 4.80
CA LEU A 641 13.70 -4.29 4.77
C LEU A 641 14.10 -5.44 3.85
N VAL A 642 14.88 -5.14 2.82
CA VAL A 642 15.38 -6.11 1.84
C VAL A 642 16.89 -6.16 1.85
N LYS A 643 17.45 -7.36 1.65
CA LYS A 643 18.90 -7.52 1.49
C LYS A 643 19.23 -7.83 0.04
N ARG A 644 20.11 -7.03 -0.55
CA ARG A 644 20.63 -7.26 -1.90
C ARG A 644 21.65 -8.41 -1.90
N LYS A 645 21.71 -9.14 -3.01
CA LYS A 645 22.74 -10.14 -3.29
C LYS A 645 24.03 -9.47 -3.74
N VAL A 646 25.18 -9.97 -3.31
CA VAL A 646 26.51 -9.34 -3.41
C VAL A 646 26.97 -9.16 -4.85
N GLY A 647 26.53 -10.03 -5.77
CA GLY A 647 26.81 -9.97 -7.21
C GLY A 647 25.72 -9.28 -8.05
N ALA A 648 24.74 -8.62 -7.42
CA ALA A 648 23.68 -7.91 -8.12
C ALA A 648 23.67 -6.43 -7.77
N ARG A 649 23.36 -5.58 -8.76
CA ARG A 649 23.17 -4.14 -8.58
C ARG A 649 21.72 -3.78 -8.30
N SER A 650 21.50 -2.59 -7.75
CA SER A 650 20.16 -2.03 -7.59
C SER A 650 19.45 -1.94 -8.95
N TYR A 651 18.12 -1.90 -8.95
CA TYR A 651 17.37 -1.67 -10.19
C TYR A 651 17.55 -0.24 -10.73
N ASP A 652 17.98 0.72 -9.90
CA ASP A 652 18.33 2.07 -10.34
C ASP A 652 19.61 2.10 -11.18
N ASP A 653 20.64 1.38 -10.73
CA ASP A 653 21.94 1.36 -11.40
C ASP A 653 21.97 0.44 -12.63
N ASP A 654 21.08 -0.55 -12.68
CA ASP A 654 21.00 -1.56 -13.73
C ASP A 654 19.53 -1.97 -13.95
N PRO A 655 18.68 -1.19 -14.62
CA PRO A 655 17.25 -1.52 -14.75
C PRO A 655 16.99 -2.83 -15.49
N ILE A 656 17.79 -3.11 -16.52
CA ILE A 656 17.62 -4.29 -17.40
C ILE A 656 18.26 -5.54 -16.78
N GLY A 657 19.26 -5.38 -15.91
CA GLY A 657 19.97 -6.50 -15.30
C GLY A 657 21.11 -7.03 -16.16
N SER A 658 21.49 -6.34 -17.23
CA SER A 658 22.52 -6.81 -18.15
C SER A 658 23.88 -6.92 -17.46
N ARG A 659 24.22 -5.96 -16.59
CA ARG A 659 25.45 -5.98 -15.80
C ARG A 659 25.43 -7.07 -14.74
N SER A 660 24.28 -7.25 -14.10
CA SER A 660 24.05 -8.31 -13.11
C SER A 660 24.08 -9.71 -13.75
N LEU A 661 23.61 -9.87 -14.99
CA LEU A 661 23.68 -11.12 -15.76
C LEU A 661 25.10 -11.43 -16.22
N LEU A 662 25.87 -10.40 -16.60
CA LEU A 662 27.28 -10.56 -16.96
C LEU A 662 28.05 -11.26 -15.85
N SER A 663 27.82 -10.94 -14.57
CA SER A 663 28.48 -11.60 -13.42
C SER A 663 28.34 -13.13 -13.45
N ARG A 664 27.12 -13.62 -13.71
CA ARG A 664 26.79 -15.06 -13.72
C ARG A 664 27.29 -15.75 -14.98
N THR A 665 27.29 -15.05 -16.12
CA THR A 665 27.88 -15.59 -17.35
C THR A 665 29.39 -15.64 -17.28
N PHE A 666 30.05 -14.65 -16.65
CA PHE A 666 31.49 -14.66 -16.40
C PHE A 666 31.91 -15.84 -15.53
N GLU A 667 31.15 -16.18 -14.49
CA GLU A 667 31.39 -17.39 -13.69
C GLU A 667 31.30 -18.67 -14.55
N LYS A 668 30.30 -18.77 -15.43
CA LYS A 668 30.14 -19.92 -16.33
C LYS A 668 31.21 -20.00 -17.41
N THR A 669 31.65 -18.86 -17.96
CA THR A 669 32.75 -18.83 -18.94
C THR A 669 34.09 -19.07 -18.26
N LEU A 670 34.35 -18.61 -17.04
CA LEU A 670 35.54 -18.99 -16.27
C LEU A 670 35.58 -20.49 -15.96
N LYS A 671 34.42 -21.12 -15.68
CA LYS A 671 34.33 -22.59 -15.56
C LYS A 671 34.61 -23.32 -16.88
N ALA A 672 34.35 -22.69 -18.03
CA ALA A 672 34.58 -23.27 -19.37
C ALA A 672 35.99 -22.97 -19.93
N VAL A 673 36.60 -21.85 -19.56
CA VAL A 673 37.93 -21.40 -20.02
C VAL A 673 38.99 -22.01 -19.11
N LYS A 674 39.25 -23.31 -19.30
CA LYS A 674 40.55 -23.94 -19.00
C LYS A 674 41.49 -23.94 -20.21
N VAL A 675 41.17 -23.19 -21.27
CA VAL A 675 41.94 -23.14 -22.51
C VAL A 675 42.13 -21.67 -22.92
N SER A 676 43.37 -21.21 -22.84
CA SER A 676 43.97 -19.95 -23.33
C SER A 676 43.82 -18.66 -22.49
N PRO A 677 44.96 -17.99 -22.17
CA PRO A 677 45.01 -16.70 -21.48
C PRO A 677 44.93 -15.55 -22.51
N ALA A 678 43.81 -15.46 -23.21
CA ALA A 678 43.63 -14.42 -24.23
C ALA A 678 42.22 -13.81 -24.13
N VAL A 679 41.91 -13.19 -22.98
CA VAL A 679 40.77 -12.29 -22.85
C VAL A 679 41.31 -10.88 -22.69
N ASN A 680 41.50 -10.21 -23.83
CA ASN A 680 41.65 -8.78 -24.09
C ASN A 680 42.11 -7.86 -22.93
N GLU A 681 43.32 -7.31 -23.08
CA GLU A 681 44.01 -6.32 -22.25
C GLU A 681 43.32 -4.93 -22.08
N ASN A 682 42.03 -4.77 -22.40
CA ASN A 682 41.39 -3.44 -22.46
C ASN A 682 40.22 -3.19 -21.47
N LEU A 683 39.93 -4.10 -20.55
CA LEU A 683 38.94 -3.86 -19.48
C LEU A 683 39.66 -3.74 -18.13
N LYS A 684 39.66 -2.53 -17.55
CA LYS A 684 40.25 -2.31 -16.23
C LYS A 684 39.49 -3.15 -15.20
N VAL A 685 40.22 -3.88 -14.36
CA VAL A 685 39.67 -4.73 -13.27
C VAL A 685 38.68 -3.96 -12.38
N ASP A 686 38.93 -2.67 -12.17
CA ASP A 686 38.02 -1.75 -11.47
C ASP A 686 36.66 -1.58 -12.15
N GLU A 687 36.61 -1.53 -13.48
CA GLU A 687 35.34 -1.46 -14.23
C GLU A 687 34.57 -2.76 -14.09
N ILE A 688 35.26 -3.90 -14.05
CA ILE A 688 34.65 -5.22 -13.91
C ILE A 688 34.05 -5.39 -12.49
N VAL A 689 34.83 -5.14 -11.44
CA VAL A 689 34.36 -5.32 -10.06
C VAL A 689 33.34 -4.27 -9.66
N SER A 690 33.51 -3.02 -10.10
CA SER A 690 32.46 -2.02 -9.93
C SER A 690 31.17 -2.49 -10.59
N THR A 691 31.22 -3.09 -11.79
CA THR A 691 30.04 -3.62 -12.49
C THR A 691 29.30 -4.70 -11.71
N PHE A 692 29.97 -5.47 -10.84
CA PHE A 692 29.38 -6.63 -10.16
C PHE A 692 28.97 -6.43 -8.70
N SER A 693 29.70 -5.63 -7.92
CA SER A 693 29.37 -5.41 -6.51
C SER A 693 29.45 -3.95 -6.10
N ALA A 694 28.47 -3.53 -5.32
CA ALA A 694 28.45 -2.21 -4.71
C ALA A 694 29.08 -2.20 -3.30
N ASP A 695 29.50 -3.36 -2.78
CA ASP A 695 30.16 -3.46 -1.47
C ASP A 695 31.51 -2.71 -1.49
N PRO A 696 31.70 -1.68 -0.63
CA PRO A 696 32.94 -0.94 -0.54
C PRO A 696 34.16 -1.82 -0.22
N SER A 697 33.98 -2.90 0.56
CA SER A 697 35.07 -3.77 0.99
C SER A 697 35.65 -4.57 -0.17
N LEU A 698 34.79 -5.16 -1.00
CA LEU A 698 35.19 -5.93 -2.20
C LEU A 698 35.78 -5.02 -3.29
N ARG A 699 35.26 -3.80 -3.41
CA ARG A 699 35.83 -2.79 -4.32
C ARG A 699 37.21 -2.34 -3.87
N ALA A 700 37.40 -2.11 -2.57
CA ALA A 700 38.71 -1.80 -2.02
C ALA A 700 39.69 -2.95 -2.22
N PHE A 701 39.25 -4.20 -2.00
CA PHE A 701 40.06 -5.39 -2.26
C PHE A 701 40.52 -5.46 -3.73
N ALA A 702 39.60 -5.30 -4.68
CA ALA A 702 39.93 -5.30 -6.10
C ALA A 702 40.93 -4.20 -6.48
N HIS A 703 40.68 -2.96 -6.04
CA HIS A 703 41.53 -1.83 -6.38
C HIS A 703 42.94 -1.96 -5.75
N MET A 704 43.05 -2.49 -4.53
CA MET A 704 44.32 -2.54 -3.81
C MET A 704 45.17 -3.77 -4.17
N ILE A 705 44.52 -4.91 -4.43
CA ILE A 705 45.23 -6.20 -4.56
C ILE A 705 45.21 -6.73 -5.99
N CYS A 706 44.18 -6.44 -6.81
CA CYS A 706 44.01 -7.05 -8.13
C CYS A 706 44.46 -6.17 -9.32
N THR A 707 44.90 -4.93 -9.11
CA THR A 707 45.19 -3.96 -10.18
C THR A 707 46.67 -3.78 -10.50
N ASN A 708 47.57 -4.23 -9.61
CA ASN A 708 48.99 -3.93 -9.71
C ASN A 708 49.82 -5.21 -9.59
N SER A 709 50.51 -5.55 -10.70
CA SER A 709 51.71 -6.38 -10.83
C SER A 709 51.66 -7.80 -11.44
N GLY A 710 50.69 -8.21 -12.25
CA GLY A 710 50.82 -9.37 -13.17
C GLY A 710 51.30 -10.70 -12.54
N SER A 711 51.18 -10.83 -11.22
CA SER A 711 51.68 -11.97 -10.46
C SER A 711 50.66 -13.10 -10.45
N GLN A 712 51.10 -14.35 -10.31
CA GLN A 712 50.20 -15.51 -10.17
C GLN A 712 49.21 -15.35 -9.00
N PHE A 713 49.62 -14.60 -7.97
CA PHE A 713 48.78 -14.27 -6.82
C PHE A 713 47.64 -13.30 -7.17
N GLU A 714 47.88 -12.31 -8.02
CA GLU A 714 46.83 -11.37 -8.46
C GLU A 714 45.77 -12.06 -9.32
N GLU A 715 46.20 -12.92 -10.25
CA GLU A 715 45.30 -13.71 -11.08
C GLU A 715 44.43 -14.63 -10.22
N PHE A 716 45.04 -15.27 -9.21
CA PHE A 716 44.30 -16.04 -8.20
C PHE A 716 43.31 -15.17 -7.41
N CYS A 717 43.74 -14.02 -6.89
CA CYS A 717 42.88 -13.12 -6.11
C CYS A 717 41.68 -12.63 -6.94
N LEU A 718 41.90 -12.33 -8.22
CA LEU A 718 40.84 -11.94 -9.15
C LEU A 718 39.85 -13.10 -9.40
N GLN A 719 40.35 -14.31 -9.62
CA GLN A 719 39.52 -15.49 -9.81
C GLN A 719 38.69 -15.84 -8.56
N ALA A 720 39.34 -15.82 -7.38
CA ALA A 720 38.68 -16.05 -6.11
C ALA A 720 37.62 -14.98 -5.81
N LEU A 721 37.91 -13.71 -6.11
CA LEU A 721 36.96 -12.62 -5.97
C LEU A 721 35.74 -12.80 -6.88
N LEU A 722 35.96 -13.06 -8.18
CA LEU A 722 34.89 -13.25 -9.15
C LEU A 722 34.00 -14.45 -8.78
N GLU A 723 34.59 -15.52 -8.27
CA GLU A 723 33.85 -16.67 -7.76
C GLU A 723 33.02 -16.32 -6.52
N CYS A 724 33.63 -15.67 -5.52
CA CYS A 724 32.94 -15.28 -4.29
C CYS A 724 31.77 -14.34 -4.56
N VAL A 725 31.91 -13.44 -5.54
CA VAL A 725 30.86 -12.51 -5.99
C VAL A 725 29.77 -13.26 -6.79
N GLY A 726 30.17 -14.15 -7.71
CA GLY A 726 29.23 -14.94 -8.52
C GLY A 726 28.37 -15.90 -7.69
N ALA A 727 28.97 -16.57 -6.72
CA ALA A 727 28.31 -17.51 -5.81
C ALA A 727 27.60 -16.83 -4.62
N ASP A 728 27.63 -15.50 -4.52
CA ASP A 728 27.03 -14.70 -3.43
C ASP A 728 27.57 -15.07 -2.03
N LYS A 729 28.87 -15.35 -1.93
CA LYS A 729 29.57 -15.82 -0.72
C LYS A 729 30.87 -15.02 -0.47
N PRO A 730 30.80 -13.71 -0.16
CA PRO A 730 32.01 -12.89 0.04
C PRO A 730 32.87 -13.34 1.23
N ALA A 731 32.27 -13.95 2.26
CA ALA A 731 33.00 -14.45 3.42
C ALA A 731 34.03 -15.55 3.07
N LEU A 732 33.83 -16.26 1.95
CA LEU A 732 34.77 -17.29 1.49
C LEU A 732 36.08 -16.71 0.93
N LEU A 733 36.10 -15.43 0.58
CA LEU A 733 37.32 -14.79 0.06
C LEU A 733 38.47 -14.91 1.07
N GLN A 734 38.19 -14.66 2.35
CA GLN A 734 39.18 -14.81 3.41
C GLN A 734 39.65 -16.27 3.57
N ALA A 735 38.74 -17.23 3.44
CA ALA A 735 39.07 -18.64 3.50
C ALA A 735 39.97 -19.06 2.32
N TYR A 736 39.63 -18.66 1.09
CA TYR A 736 40.43 -18.95 -0.10
C TYR A 736 41.82 -18.31 -0.05
N LEU A 737 41.91 -17.07 0.41
CA LEU A 737 43.20 -16.41 0.66
C LEU A 737 44.01 -17.18 1.71
N SER A 738 43.38 -17.58 2.81
CA SER A 738 44.08 -18.36 3.84
C SER A 738 44.64 -19.67 3.31
N PHE A 739 43.86 -20.43 2.51
CA PHE A 739 44.34 -21.68 1.91
C PHE A 739 45.49 -21.46 0.94
N TYR A 740 45.42 -20.42 0.10
CA TYR A 740 46.50 -20.07 -0.80
C TYR A 740 47.77 -19.68 -0.05
N THR A 741 47.66 -18.81 0.97
CA THR A 741 48.82 -18.40 1.77
C THR A 741 49.47 -19.57 2.49
N VAL A 742 48.70 -20.53 2.99
CA VAL A 742 49.22 -21.71 3.68
C VAL A 742 50.03 -22.58 2.73
N VAL A 743 49.53 -22.83 1.51
CA VAL A 743 50.25 -23.65 0.53
C VAL A 743 51.50 -22.92 0.01
N GLU A 744 51.44 -21.62 -0.23
CA GLU A 744 52.62 -20.82 -0.62
C GLU A 744 53.69 -20.74 0.49
N GLU A 745 53.27 -20.56 1.75
CA GLU A 745 54.20 -20.61 2.89
C GLU A 745 54.88 -21.99 2.98
N MET A 746 54.11 -23.08 2.82
CA MET A 746 54.68 -24.43 2.74
C MET A 746 55.69 -24.57 1.58
N ILE A 747 55.38 -24.06 0.38
CA ILE A 747 56.28 -24.12 -0.78
C ILE A 747 57.58 -23.34 -0.51
N ARG A 748 57.50 -22.14 0.10
CA ARG A 748 58.67 -21.32 0.43
C ARG A 748 59.55 -21.96 1.48
N GLU A 749 58.95 -22.59 2.50
CA GLU A 749 59.64 -23.31 3.56
C GLU A 749 60.42 -24.51 3.02
N VAL A 750 59.77 -25.36 2.22
CA VAL A 750 60.42 -26.53 1.59
C VAL A 750 61.54 -26.12 0.63
N ARG A 751 61.43 -24.94 -0.02
CA ARG A 751 62.47 -24.41 -0.93
C ARG A 751 63.58 -23.62 -0.22
N GLY A 752 63.58 -23.56 1.12
CA GLY A 752 64.63 -22.91 1.91
C GLY A 752 64.69 -21.37 1.76
N GLN A 753 63.60 -20.73 1.35
CA GLN A 753 63.53 -19.28 1.22
C GLN A 753 63.28 -18.62 2.59
N PRO A 754 63.78 -17.40 2.85
CA PRO A 754 63.56 -16.73 4.13
C PRO A 754 62.06 -16.45 4.35
N VAL A 755 61.55 -16.90 5.49
CA VAL A 755 60.15 -16.77 5.93
C VAL A 755 60.07 -15.74 7.06
N CYS A 756 59.00 -14.97 7.12
CA CYS A 756 58.73 -14.05 8.24
C CYS A 756 58.64 -14.82 9.57
N SER A 757 59.43 -14.40 10.55
CA SER A 757 59.71 -15.09 11.82
C SER A 757 58.61 -14.99 12.89
N THR A 758 57.41 -14.49 12.56
CA THR A 758 56.37 -14.11 13.55
C THR A 758 55.24 -15.14 13.76
N SER A 759 55.21 -16.30 13.09
CA SER A 759 54.04 -17.21 13.12
C SER A 759 54.30 -18.69 13.44
N LEU A 760 55.33 -19.06 14.22
CA LEU A 760 55.70 -20.48 14.41
C LEU A 760 54.65 -21.44 15.03
N PRO A 761 53.78 -21.09 16.01
CA PRO A 761 52.91 -22.08 16.66
C PRO A 761 51.57 -22.35 15.97
N TYR A 762 51.11 -21.49 15.06
CA TYR A 762 49.77 -21.59 14.45
C TYR A 762 49.74 -22.39 13.12
N ARG A 763 50.90 -22.79 12.59
CA ARG A 763 51.08 -23.34 11.23
C ARG A 763 50.47 -24.72 10.99
N SER A 764 50.43 -25.59 12.01
CA SER A 764 49.84 -26.94 11.91
C SER A 764 48.30 -26.93 11.84
N LEU A 765 47.67 -25.92 12.45
CA LEU A 765 46.20 -25.80 12.49
C LEU A 765 45.62 -25.48 11.11
N TYR A 766 46.37 -24.74 10.28
CA TYR A 766 45.90 -24.36 8.95
C TYR A 766 45.90 -25.52 7.94
N LEU A 767 46.83 -26.46 8.05
CA LEU A 767 46.82 -27.70 7.25
C LEU A 767 45.62 -28.58 7.62
N CYS A 768 45.26 -28.62 8.91
CA CYS A 768 44.03 -29.28 9.36
C CYS A 768 42.78 -28.65 8.74
N SER A 769 42.71 -27.32 8.62
CA SER A 769 41.60 -26.64 7.94
C SER A 769 41.47 -27.06 6.47
N LEU A 770 42.58 -27.13 5.72
CA LEU A 770 42.57 -27.58 4.33
C LEU A 770 42.09 -29.03 4.19
N LYS A 771 42.49 -29.91 5.11
CA LYS A 771 42.03 -31.30 5.15
C LYS A 771 40.55 -31.44 5.46
N ILE A 772 40.03 -30.66 6.39
CA ILE A 772 38.60 -30.64 6.71
C ILE A 772 37.81 -30.20 5.49
N SER A 773 38.29 -29.17 4.78
CA SER A 773 37.69 -28.73 3.52
C SER A 773 37.73 -29.81 2.43
N LEU A 774 38.82 -30.57 2.33
CA LEU A 774 38.91 -31.72 1.41
C LEU A 774 37.90 -32.82 1.76
N ALA A 775 37.87 -33.25 3.02
CA ALA A 775 36.94 -34.26 3.51
C ALA A 775 35.47 -33.85 3.26
N TYR A 776 35.16 -32.56 3.48
CA TYR A 776 33.86 -31.99 3.13
C TYR A 776 33.54 -32.13 1.63
N THR A 777 34.48 -31.76 0.74
CA THR A 777 34.24 -31.88 -0.71
C THR A 777 34.12 -33.33 -1.19
N GLU A 778 34.85 -34.27 -0.58
CA GLU A 778 34.77 -35.71 -0.87
C GLU A 778 33.45 -36.32 -0.38
N ALA A 779 32.99 -35.92 0.81
CA ALA A 779 31.73 -36.37 1.38
C ALA A 779 30.52 -35.94 0.51
N ILE A 780 30.56 -34.73 -0.05
CA ILE A 780 29.54 -34.26 -1.01
C ILE A 780 29.63 -35.05 -2.31
N GLY A 781 30.84 -35.27 -2.83
CA GLY A 781 31.05 -36.00 -4.08
C GLY A 781 30.60 -37.46 -4.02
N THR A 782 30.54 -38.05 -2.83
CA THR A 782 30.09 -39.43 -2.56
C THR A 782 28.62 -39.53 -2.16
N HIS A 783 27.85 -38.42 -2.20
CA HIS A 783 26.45 -38.33 -1.73
C HIS A 783 26.23 -38.74 -0.27
N SER A 784 27.28 -38.77 0.57
CA SER A 784 27.14 -39.06 2.01
C SER A 784 26.54 -37.90 2.81
N LEU A 785 26.57 -36.69 2.23
CA LEU A 785 25.93 -35.48 2.75
C LEU A 785 24.94 -34.93 1.72
N GLU A 786 23.64 -34.89 2.08
CA GLU A 786 22.60 -34.27 1.26
C GLU A 786 22.56 -32.76 1.52
N LEU A 787 22.93 -31.96 0.50
CA LEU A 787 22.84 -30.50 0.53
C LEU A 787 21.65 -30.04 -0.32
N GLN A 788 20.86 -29.11 0.21
CA GLN A 788 19.77 -28.44 -0.52
C GLN A 788 20.28 -27.31 -1.46
N GLY A 789 21.50 -27.41 -1.98
CA GLY A 789 22.08 -26.35 -2.81
C GLY A 789 23.49 -26.65 -3.34
N GLU A 790 24.12 -25.65 -3.98
CA GLU A 790 25.49 -25.75 -4.48
C GLU A 790 26.50 -25.91 -3.33
N PRO A 791 27.59 -26.67 -3.54
CA PRO A 791 28.63 -26.84 -2.52
C PRO A 791 29.17 -25.49 -2.05
N ILE A 792 29.47 -25.38 -0.75
CA ILE A 792 30.00 -24.16 -0.13
C ILE A 792 31.34 -23.78 -0.78
N LEU A 793 32.26 -24.75 -0.92
CA LEU A 793 33.60 -24.56 -1.50
C LEU A 793 33.70 -25.20 -2.89
N GLN A 794 34.53 -24.61 -3.75
CA GLN A 794 34.79 -25.15 -5.08
C GLN A 794 35.70 -26.39 -5.02
N ARG A 795 35.18 -27.52 -5.51
CA ARG A 795 35.91 -28.79 -5.54
C ARG A 795 37.20 -28.73 -6.35
N THR A 796 37.20 -28.02 -7.49
CA THR A 796 38.36 -27.93 -8.39
C THR A 796 39.51 -27.15 -7.75
N PHE A 797 39.23 -26.05 -7.06
CA PHE A 797 40.25 -25.26 -6.37
C PHE A 797 40.89 -26.06 -5.22
N ILE A 798 40.06 -26.62 -4.34
CA ILE A 798 40.57 -27.39 -3.20
C ILE A 798 41.32 -28.64 -3.65
N ALA A 799 40.87 -29.32 -4.72
CA ALA A 799 41.59 -30.45 -5.31
C ALA A 799 42.93 -30.02 -5.95
N ALA A 800 43.00 -28.85 -6.59
CA ALA A 800 44.24 -28.33 -7.15
C ALA A 800 45.28 -28.02 -6.06
N LEU A 801 44.87 -27.37 -4.97
CA LEU A 801 45.73 -27.17 -3.80
C LEU A 801 46.18 -28.50 -3.19
N ALA A 802 45.29 -29.49 -3.10
CA ALA A 802 45.63 -30.81 -2.60
C ALA A 802 46.68 -31.51 -3.48
N ILE A 803 46.58 -31.38 -4.81
CA ILE A 803 47.57 -31.90 -5.75
C ILE A 803 48.91 -31.18 -5.58
N GLN A 804 48.92 -29.86 -5.40
CA GLN A 804 50.15 -29.11 -5.13
C GLN A 804 50.84 -29.55 -3.83
N VAL A 805 50.07 -29.74 -2.75
CA VAL A 805 50.61 -30.26 -1.48
C VAL A 805 51.12 -31.70 -1.64
N ASP A 806 50.38 -32.55 -2.36
CA ASP A 806 50.82 -33.91 -2.69
C ASP A 806 52.12 -33.90 -3.52
N ASP A 807 52.25 -33.01 -4.49
CA ASP A 807 53.44 -32.87 -5.35
C ASP A 807 54.64 -32.33 -4.58
N LEU A 808 54.42 -31.41 -3.64
CA LEU A 808 55.45 -30.88 -2.74
C LEU A 808 56.01 -31.97 -1.81
N LEU A 809 55.12 -32.82 -1.29
CA LEU A 809 55.46 -33.89 -0.33
C LEU A 809 55.78 -35.23 -1.01
N LYS A 810 55.86 -35.29 -2.34
CA LYS A 810 56.30 -36.49 -3.06
C LYS A 810 57.81 -36.68 -2.85
N PRO A 811 58.27 -37.86 -2.38
CA PRO A 811 59.70 -38.16 -2.43
C PRO A 811 60.11 -38.27 -3.90
N GLN A 812 61.02 -37.40 -4.34
CA GLN A 812 61.63 -37.52 -5.66
C GLN A 812 62.58 -38.71 -5.66
N SER A 813 62.49 -39.59 -6.66
CA SER A 813 63.47 -40.65 -6.88
C SER A 813 64.87 -40.05 -7.07
N PRO A 814 65.94 -40.71 -6.60
CA PRO A 814 67.29 -40.18 -6.77
C PRO A 814 67.60 -39.98 -8.26
N PRO A 815 68.20 -38.85 -8.68
CA PRO A 815 68.76 -38.76 -10.02
C PRO A 815 69.96 -39.70 -10.11
N ASP A 816 70.12 -40.40 -11.24
CA ASP A 816 71.18 -41.37 -11.54
C ASP A 816 72.62 -40.80 -11.55
N HIS A 817 72.88 -39.63 -10.98
CA HIS A 817 74.21 -39.04 -10.90
C HIS A 817 74.48 -38.34 -9.56
N GLY A 818 75.16 -39.08 -8.66
CA GLY A 818 76.35 -38.66 -7.91
C GLY A 818 76.37 -37.37 -7.08
N VAL A 819 75.27 -36.63 -6.95
CA VAL A 819 75.15 -35.43 -6.11
C VAL A 819 74.03 -35.69 -5.11
N ILE A 820 74.37 -35.71 -3.82
CA ILE A 820 73.41 -35.82 -2.72
C ILE A 820 72.57 -34.54 -2.73
N SER A 821 71.47 -34.57 -3.48
CA SER A 821 70.46 -33.51 -3.51
C SER A 821 69.55 -33.63 -2.28
N ASP A 822 68.89 -32.52 -1.93
CA ASP A 822 67.99 -32.39 -0.78
C ASP A 822 66.88 -33.47 -0.72
N ALA A 823 66.59 -34.15 -1.84
CA ALA A 823 65.63 -35.25 -1.95
C ALA A 823 66.00 -36.49 -1.09
N SER A 824 67.28 -36.73 -0.82
CA SER A 824 67.76 -37.83 0.03
C SER A 824 67.55 -37.58 1.53
N ARG A 825 67.35 -36.32 1.94
CA ARG A 825 67.25 -35.92 3.35
C ARG A 825 65.87 -36.21 3.95
N HIS A 826 64.80 -35.93 3.20
CA HIS A 826 63.43 -36.17 3.65
C HIS A 826 63.11 -37.66 3.90
N VAL A 827 63.57 -38.54 2.99
CA VAL A 827 63.43 -39.99 3.15
C VAL A 827 64.21 -40.48 4.37
N THR A 828 65.41 -39.94 4.60
CA THR A 828 66.24 -40.28 5.77
C THR A 828 65.59 -39.82 7.08
N ASP A 829 65.00 -38.62 7.12
CA ASP A 829 64.27 -38.11 8.30
C ASP A 829 62.97 -38.89 8.58
N LEU A 830 62.25 -39.33 7.53
CA LEU A 830 61.11 -40.25 7.65
C LEU A 830 61.54 -41.62 8.19
N CYS A 831 62.64 -42.18 7.67
CA CYS A 831 63.23 -43.41 8.21
C CYS A 831 63.57 -43.25 9.69
N ASN A 832 64.22 -42.15 10.09
CA ASN A 832 64.57 -41.88 11.48
C ASN A 832 63.31 -41.74 12.37
N TYR A 833 62.25 -41.10 11.87
CA TYR A 833 60.97 -41.02 12.59
C TYR A 833 60.34 -42.40 12.79
N PHE A 834 60.30 -43.23 11.75
CA PHE A 834 59.82 -44.60 11.87
C PHE A 834 60.74 -45.46 12.75
N HIS A 835 62.06 -45.29 12.74
CA HIS A 835 62.98 -46.07 13.57
C HIS A 835 63.13 -45.54 15.01
N SER A 836 62.54 -44.38 15.32
CA SER A 836 62.61 -43.77 16.65
C SER A 836 61.96 -44.62 17.76
N PHE A 837 61.16 -45.65 17.42
CA PHE A 837 60.65 -46.62 18.40
C PHE A 837 61.66 -47.72 18.76
N GLN A 838 62.71 -47.94 17.96
CA GLN A 838 63.69 -49.02 18.19
C GLN A 838 64.81 -48.60 19.16
N ASN A 839 65.05 -47.31 19.34
CA ASN A 839 66.15 -46.78 20.15
C ASN A 839 65.63 -45.73 21.16
N ASP A 840 65.59 -46.10 22.43
CA ASP A 840 65.03 -45.29 23.54
C ASP A 840 65.76 -43.96 23.84
N TYR A 841 66.89 -43.62 23.19
CA TYR A 841 67.72 -42.48 23.67
C TYR A 841 68.42 -41.57 22.63
N SER A 842 67.98 -41.52 21.37
CA SER A 842 68.46 -40.43 20.48
C SER A 842 67.47 -40.05 19.40
N TRP A 843 66.58 -39.09 19.69
CA TRP A 843 65.92 -38.33 18.62
C TRP A 843 67.00 -37.49 17.93
N ILE A 844 67.48 -37.96 16.78
CA ILE A 844 68.35 -37.16 15.92
C ILE A 844 67.50 -36.01 15.41
N CYS A 845 67.90 -34.77 15.70
CA CYS A 845 67.17 -33.59 15.25
C CYS A 845 67.06 -33.66 13.72
N PRO A 846 65.84 -33.73 13.16
CA PRO A 846 65.67 -33.92 11.72
C PRO A 846 66.32 -32.77 10.96
N THR A 847 66.89 -33.09 9.81
CA THR A 847 67.54 -32.08 8.95
C THR A 847 66.53 -31.10 8.37
N ASP A 848 65.30 -31.54 8.15
CA ASP A 848 64.16 -30.69 7.81
C ASP A 848 62.92 -31.05 8.65
N PRO A 849 62.78 -30.46 9.86
CA PRO A 849 61.67 -30.75 10.77
C PRO A 849 60.30 -30.37 10.20
N PHE A 850 60.25 -29.36 9.32
CA PHE A 850 58.99 -28.79 8.82
C PHE A 850 58.36 -29.70 7.76
N THR A 851 59.15 -30.14 6.78
CA THR A 851 58.66 -31.06 5.74
C THR A 851 58.23 -32.40 6.33
N LEU A 852 58.96 -32.91 7.35
CA LEU A 852 58.55 -34.09 8.10
C LEU A 852 57.22 -33.87 8.83
N ALA A 853 57.05 -32.76 9.55
CA ALA A 853 55.80 -32.46 10.26
C ALA A 853 54.60 -32.33 9.32
N TYR A 854 54.76 -31.65 8.18
CA TYR A 854 53.71 -31.52 7.16
C TYR A 854 53.36 -32.87 6.52
N TYR A 855 54.34 -33.73 6.25
CA TYR A 855 54.12 -35.07 5.72
C TYR A 855 53.30 -35.93 6.70
N LEU A 856 53.74 -36.00 7.96
CA LEU A 856 53.09 -36.79 9.01
C LEU A 856 51.65 -36.34 9.22
N GLN A 857 51.44 -35.04 9.28
CA GLN A 857 50.10 -34.48 9.34
C GLN A 857 49.36 -34.83 8.06
N TRP A 858 49.74 -34.36 6.86
CA TRP A 858 48.97 -34.51 5.61
C TRP A 858 48.46 -35.93 5.31
N TYR A 859 49.28 -36.95 5.56
CA TYR A 859 48.95 -38.34 5.30
C TYR A 859 48.33 -39.11 6.49
N ASN A 860 48.11 -38.41 7.62
CA ASN A 860 47.61 -38.98 8.89
C ASN A 860 48.50 -40.13 9.39
N VAL A 861 49.82 -39.95 9.37
CA VAL A 861 50.76 -40.96 9.87
C VAL A 861 50.68 -40.98 11.40
N PRO A 862 50.34 -42.12 12.02
CA PRO A 862 50.20 -42.19 13.47
C PRO A 862 51.57 -42.13 14.18
N CYS A 863 51.56 -41.93 15.50
CA CYS A 863 52.78 -41.90 16.29
C CYS A 863 53.54 -43.25 16.20
N PRO A 864 54.88 -43.27 16.33
CA PRO A 864 55.68 -44.48 16.19
C PRO A 864 55.25 -45.61 17.16
N SER A 865 54.75 -45.27 18.35
CA SER A 865 54.17 -46.24 19.31
C SER A 865 52.97 -46.99 18.74
N VAL A 866 52.02 -46.27 18.12
CA VAL A 866 50.82 -46.84 17.49
C VAL A 866 51.18 -47.69 16.27
N ILE A 867 52.19 -47.26 15.51
CA ILE A 867 52.73 -48.06 14.39
C ILE A 867 53.33 -49.37 14.92
N SER A 868 54.08 -49.33 16.02
CA SER A 868 54.70 -50.52 16.63
C SER A 868 53.66 -51.50 17.20
N GLU A 869 52.62 -51.01 17.88
CA GLU A 869 51.50 -51.82 18.37
C GLU A 869 50.76 -52.47 17.21
N GLY A 870 50.54 -51.72 16.13
CA GLY A 870 49.94 -52.25 14.91
C GLY A 870 50.78 -53.36 14.26
N LEU A 871 52.08 -53.15 14.10
CA LEU A 871 52.98 -54.16 13.53
C LEU A 871 53.07 -55.41 14.41
N GLN A 872 53.02 -55.29 15.74
CA GLN A 872 52.95 -56.43 16.66
C GLN A 872 51.64 -57.23 16.49
N GLN A 873 50.51 -56.54 16.35
CA GLN A 873 49.21 -57.18 16.05
C GLN A 873 49.25 -57.93 14.70
N LEU A 874 49.86 -57.33 13.68
CA LEU A 874 50.09 -57.95 12.37
C LEU A 874 51.00 -59.18 12.47
N GLY A 875 52.10 -59.09 13.21
CA GLY A 875 53.00 -60.21 13.49
C GLY A 875 52.27 -61.38 14.15
N SER A 876 51.39 -61.11 15.12
CA SER A 876 50.56 -62.15 15.76
C SER A 876 49.55 -62.79 14.80
N LEU A 877 48.98 -62.02 13.86
CA LEU A 877 48.07 -62.53 12.83
C LEU A 877 48.79 -63.37 11.76
N PHE A 878 50.03 -63.02 11.39
CA PHE A 878 50.86 -63.81 10.48
C PHE A 878 51.29 -65.16 11.07
N THR A 879 51.44 -65.27 12.40
CA THR A 879 51.71 -66.57 13.04
C THR A 879 50.54 -67.57 12.91
N LEU A 880 49.32 -67.10 12.64
CA LEU A 880 48.14 -67.95 12.39
C LEU A 880 48.00 -68.40 10.92
N PHE A 881 48.62 -67.70 9.97
CA PHE A 881 48.53 -67.98 8.52
C PHE A 881 49.93 -68.15 7.91
N SER A 882 50.62 -69.24 8.26
CA SER A 882 51.93 -69.56 7.69
C SER A 882 51.80 -70.40 6.41
N THR A 883 51.97 -69.79 5.25
CA THR A 883 52.64 -70.43 4.10
C THR A 883 53.60 -69.45 3.46
N LYS A 884 54.88 -69.85 3.40
CA LYS A 884 56.02 -69.12 2.88
C LYS A 884 55.77 -68.50 1.50
N THR A 885 55.72 -67.18 1.43
CA THR A 885 56.20 -66.30 0.33
C THR A 885 56.13 -64.85 0.82
N ASP A 886 57.30 -64.20 0.85
CA ASP A 886 57.62 -62.77 1.08
C ASP A 886 57.03 -62.05 2.33
N PRO A 887 57.87 -61.55 3.27
CA PRO A 887 57.43 -60.84 4.46
C PRO A 887 57.18 -59.34 4.17
N SER A 888 56.51 -59.02 3.07
CA SER A 888 55.96 -57.67 2.92
C SER A 888 54.52 -57.69 3.44
N PRO A 889 54.17 -56.91 4.48
CA PRO A 889 52.78 -56.83 4.91
C PRO A 889 51.93 -56.38 3.72
N SER A 890 50.96 -57.20 3.30
CA SER A 890 50.11 -56.85 2.18
C SER A 890 49.36 -55.54 2.51
N MET A 891 49.35 -54.60 1.57
CA MET A 891 48.73 -53.27 1.74
C MET A 891 47.34 -53.27 2.40
N PRO A 892 46.44 -54.25 2.14
CA PRO A 892 45.14 -54.32 2.82
C PRO A 892 45.24 -54.62 4.33
N LEU A 893 46.21 -55.43 4.75
CA LEU A 893 46.43 -55.77 6.16
C LEU A 893 46.99 -54.58 6.95
N LEU A 894 47.92 -53.84 6.35
CA LEU A 894 48.42 -52.58 6.91
C LEU A 894 47.32 -51.53 7.06
N ALA A 895 46.43 -51.41 6.07
CA ALA A 895 45.29 -50.50 6.12
C ALA A 895 44.28 -50.86 7.21
N LEU A 896 44.12 -52.15 7.54
CA LEU A 896 43.24 -52.63 8.61
C LEU A 896 43.75 -52.21 10.00
N VAL A 897 45.06 -52.28 10.19
CA VAL A 897 45.71 -52.06 11.48
C VAL A 897 46.01 -50.59 11.75
N LEU A 898 46.19 -49.78 10.70
CA LEU A 898 46.40 -48.33 10.80
C LEU A 898 45.24 -47.57 10.17
N PRO A 899 44.03 -47.62 10.78
CA PRO A 899 42.83 -47.03 10.21
C PRO A 899 42.98 -45.50 10.07
N GLY A 900 42.62 -44.96 8.90
CA GLY A 900 42.67 -43.53 8.61
C GLY A 900 43.99 -43.01 8.01
N THR A 901 45.01 -43.86 7.88
CA THR A 901 46.27 -43.53 7.19
C THR A 901 46.05 -43.57 5.67
N LYS A 902 46.50 -42.55 4.94
CA LYS A 902 46.34 -42.50 3.47
C LYS A 902 47.21 -43.56 2.78
N ALA A 903 46.71 -44.12 1.66
CA ALA A 903 47.37 -45.19 0.90
C ALA A 903 48.83 -44.88 0.52
N LYS A 904 49.15 -43.63 0.16
CA LYS A 904 50.53 -43.22 -0.18
C LYS A 904 51.52 -43.38 0.98
N ALA A 905 51.10 -43.05 2.20
CA ALA A 905 51.94 -43.27 3.39
C ALA A 905 52.04 -44.75 3.75
N LEU A 906 50.96 -45.53 3.58
CA LEU A 906 51.00 -46.98 3.78
C LEU A 906 52.00 -47.67 2.83
N VAL A 907 52.09 -47.21 1.57
CA VAL A 907 53.09 -47.72 0.60
C VAL A 907 54.51 -47.42 1.07
N GLN A 908 54.78 -46.20 1.55
CA GLN A 908 56.10 -45.83 2.05
C GLN A 908 56.46 -46.54 3.35
N ILE A 909 55.50 -46.69 4.27
CA ILE A 909 55.67 -47.49 5.50
C ILE A 909 56.01 -48.93 5.13
N ASN A 910 55.32 -49.53 4.15
CA ASN A 910 55.61 -50.88 3.69
C ASN A 910 57.00 -51.00 3.02
N GLN A 911 57.38 -50.02 2.20
CA GLN A 911 58.69 -49.99 1.54
C GLN A 911 59.85 -49.82 2.54
N LEU A 912 59.68 -48.98 3.55
CA LEU A 912 60.71 -48.68 4.55
C LEU A 912 60.82 -49.76 5.64
N LEU A 913 59.76 -50.54 5.88
CA LEU A 913 59.77 -51.71 6.78
C LEU A 913 60.22 -53.00 6.08
N GLY A 914 60.21 -53.03 4.74
CA GLY A 914 60.72 -54.14 3.94
C GLY A 914 62.23 -54.06 3.62
N CYS A 915 62.91 -53.03 4.11
CA CYS A 915 64.37 -52.87 4.02
C CYS A 915 65.10 -53.52 5.19
#